data_AF-A0A949IPG9-F1
#
_entry.id   AF-A0A949IPG9-F1
#
_cell.length_a   1.000
_cell.length_b   1.000
_cell.length_c   1.000
_cell.angle_alpha   90.00
_cell.angle_beta   90.00
_cell.angle_gamma   90.00
#
_symmetry.space_group_name_H-M   'P 1'
#
loop_
_entity.id
_entity.type
_entity.pdbx_description
1 polymer ?
#
loop_
_entity_poly.entity_id
_entity_poly.type
_entity_poly.pdbx_seq_one_letter_code
_entity_poly.pdbx_strand_id
1 'polypeptide(L)'
;MQFTDIFIRRPVLASVVSLMILVLGLRAVFSLPVLQYPRTENAVVTVKTAYYGASAADVAGFITTPLENAIAQADGIDDMTSSSTTGLSTITVNLKLNYDPDKALTEITSKISAVKNQLPPEAQQPTLSISIGQTIDAMYIGFGSKVLASNYITDYLSRVVQPKLQAVDGVQTAELLGAQNFALRAWLDPKKLAAYGLTAADVSNALASNDYISGLGNTKGQMVQINLTASTGLHSLGEFRNLIVKQANGAIVRLKDVARVSLGSDDYESQVSFDGKKAVYIGIQVAPAANLLDVIKQIRAIFPGIQAQLPQGLTGHIVYDSTKFVRSSIDEVVRTLVEALVIVTLVVFAFLGSPRSVLIPVVAIPLSLVGGFFIMLALGYSINLLTLLALVLAIGLVVDDAIIVVENVNRHLEMGMKPMEAAIEAARELAAPIIVMAAVLVAVYVPIGFQAGLTGALFTEFAFTLVGTVIISAIVALTLSPMMSSRLLRAHRHEGGNWEDHIVGFIDRWFDGLRRFYQRRLHASLDYVPVLAVFALCVLTSIYFFYTGSKSELAPQEDQGVVIAFSTAAPDSTLRQRQMFAHQVYKDFAGFPETAHVFQLDVPGQSIGGAVLTPWDARTRTSNDLQPIAQQELNGIAGLQTAVFQPPSLPGSRGLPIQFVIQSTDPFSRLNTVADNFLVAAQKSGMFMFLNSDLRIDQPQATLEIDRNKAAELGLSMSDVGQAMSAMLGGGYVNYFSLDDRSYKVIPQVDQRYRLNVAQIGNYYIKAADGT
;
A
#
# COMPACT_ATOMS: atom_id res chain seq x y z
N MET A 1 5.06 -41.96 32.19
CA MET A 1 6.54 -42.01 32.01
C MET A 1 7.24 -41.51 33.27
N GLN A 2 8.38 -42.07 33.70
CA GLN A 2 9.04 -41.68 34.96
C GLN A 2 9.74 -40.30 34.93
N PHE A 3 9.90 -39.69 33.75
CA PHE A 3 10.59 -38.39 33.61
C PHE A 3 9.83 -37.23 34.26
N THR A 4 8.49 -37.25 34.27
CA THR A 4 7.66 -36.19 34.87
C THR A 4 7.72 -36.18 36.41
N ASP A 5 7.99 -37.34 37.03
CA ASP A 5 8.12 -37.48 38.49
C ASP A 5 9.14 -36.51 39.11
N ILE A 6 10.22 -36.19 38.40
CA ILE A 6 11.30 -35.34 38.88
C ILE A 6 10.77 -33.93 39.17
N PHE A 7 9.92 -33.40 38.29
CA PHE A 7 9.37 -32.04 38.39
C PHE A 7 8.34 -31.93 39.52
N ILE A 8 7.60 -33.00 39.79
CA ILE A 8 6.62 -33.05 40.88
C ILE A 8 7.33 -33.14 42.24
N ARG A 9 8.36 -33.99 42.34
CA ARG A 9 9.15 -34.16 43.57
C ARG A 9 10.04 -32.95 43.87
N ARG A 10 10.53 -32.26 42.83
CA ARG A 10 11.40 -31.07 42.95
C ARG A 10 10.67 -29.82 42.43
N PRO A 11 9.82 -29.19 43.25
CA PRO A 11 9.00 -28.04 42.82
C PRO A 11 9.82 -26.84 42.35
N VAL A 12 11.03 -26.68 42.91
CA VAL A 12 11.97 -25.63 42.51
C VAL A 12 12.40 -25.82 41.05
N LEU A 13 12.61 -27.06 40.59
CA LEU A 13 13.01 -27.32 39.20
C LEU A 13 11.91 -26.93 38.22
N ALA A 14 10.66 -27.36 38.49
CA ALA A 14 9.51 -26.98 37.68
C ALA A 14 9.33 -25.45 37.63
N SER A 15 9.44 -24.80 38.78
CA SER A 15 9.32 -23.33 38.89
C SER A 15 10.43 -22.60 38.13
N VAL A 16 11.66 -23.10 38.17
CA VAL A 16 12.80 -22.52 37.43
C VAL A 16 12.60 -22.63 35.92
N VAL A 17 12.14 -23.78 35.42
CA VAL A 17 11.84 -23.94 33.98
C VAL A 17 10.73 -22.98 33.55
N SER A 18 9.65 -22.88 34.33
CA SER A 18 8.57 -21.93 34.05
C SER A 18 9.02 -20.47 34.13
N LEU A 19 9.82 -20.09 35.13
CA LEU A 19 10.38 -18.74 35.23
C LEU A 19 11.33 -18.42 34.06
N MET A 20 12.09 -19.40 33.58
CA MET A 20 12.94 -19.23 32.40
C MET A 20 12.11 -18.97 31.14
N ILE A 21 11.03 -19.74 30.93
CA ILE A 21 10.08 -19.50 29.83
C ILE A 21 9.47 -18.09 29.95
N LEU A 22 9.06 -17.69 31.15
CA LEU A 22 8.49 -16.37 31.41
C LEU A 22 9.49 -15.24 31.08
N VAL A 23 10.74 -15.34 31.55
CA VAL A 23 11.76 -14.30 31.34
C VAL A 23 12.14 -14.20 29.86
N LEU A 24 12.34 -15.33 29.19
CA LEU A 24 12.67 -15.36 27.75
C LEU A 24 11.51 -14.84 26.90
N GLY A 25 10.28 -15.24 27.23
CA GLY A 25 9.08 -14.78 26.55
C GLY A 25 8.79 -13.30 26.78
N LEU A 26 8.91 -12.80 28.02
CA LEU A 26 8.75 -11.36 28.30
C LEU A 26 9.78 -10.52 27.56
N ARG A 27 11.05 -10.95 27.51
CA ARG A 27 12.07 -10.28 26.71
C ARG A 27 11.68 -10.26 25.22
N ALA A 28 11.13 -11.35 24.71
CA ALA A 28 10.68 -11.45 23.33
C ALA A 28 9.53 -10.48 23.01
N VAL A 29 8.53 -10.38 23.89
CA VAL A 29 7.40 -9.43 23.72
C VAL A 29 7.89 -8.00 23.50
N PHE A 30 8.94 -7.55 24.22
CA PHE A 30 9.48 -6.20 24.07
C PHE A 30 10.51 -6.05 22.94
N SER A 31 11.01 -7.14 22.36
CA SER A 31 12.04 -7.12 21.31
C SER A 31 11.48 -7.33 19.91
N LEU A 32 10.32 -7.98 19.79
CA LEU A 32 9.70 -8.28 18.50
C LEU A 32 9.16 -7.01 17.84
N PRO A 33 9.34 -6.86 16.51
CA PRO A 33 8.72 -5.77 15.77
C PRO A 33 7.20 -5.98 15.69
N VAL A 34 6.45 -4.87 15.79
CA VAL A 34 4.99 -4.88 15.62
C VAL A 34 4.65 -4.48 14.18
N LEU A 35 3.94 -5.33 13.46
CA LEU A 35 3.54 -5.14 12.07
C LEU A 35 2.04 -5.45 11.89
N GLN A 36 1.44 -5.02 10.77
CA GLN A 36 0.06 -5.41 10.44
C GLN A 36 -0.01 -6.87 9.96
N TYR A 37 0.88 -7.21 9.03
CA TYR A 37 1.05 -8.55 8.45
C TYR A 37 2.51 -9.01 8.62
N PRO A 38 2.78 -10.31 8.42
CA PRO A 38 4.14 -10.82 8.26
C PRO A 38 4.98 -9.99 7.28
N ARG A 39 6.30 -10.03 7.45
CA ARG A 39 7.19 -9.34 6.51
C ARG A 39 7.11 -10.00 5.14
N THR A 40 6.57 -9.24 4.18
CA THR A 40 6.49 -9.64 2.77
C THR A 40 7.07 -8.53 1.91
N GLU A 41 8.11 -8.83 1.13
CA GLU A 41 8.64 -7.87 0.16
C GLU A 41 7.86 -8.05 -1.15
N ASN A 42 6.95 -7.12 -1.41
CA ASN A 42 6.29 -6.98 -2.70
C ASN A 42 6.60 -5.58 -3.24
N ALA A 43 7.66 -5.51 -4.04
CA ALA A 43 8.17 -4.28 -4.58
C ALA A 43 7.84 -4.14 -6.07
N VAL A 44 7.58 -2.89 -6.46
CA VAL A 44 7.27 -2.50 -7.82
C VAL A 44 8.30 -1.48 -8.26
N VAL A 45 8.93 -1.72 -9.40
CA VAL A 45 9.86 -0.78 -10.02
C VAL A 45 9.12 -0.05 -11.13
N THR A 46 8.97 1.27 -11.00
CA THR A 46 8.35 2.12 -12.02
C THR A 46 9.44 2.87 -12.78
N VAL A 47 9.48 2.68 -14.09
CA VAL A 47 10.38 3.36 -15.03
C VAL A 47 9.57 4.38 -15.84
N LYS A 48 9.92 5.66 -15.73
CA LYS A 48 9.28 6.75 -16.48
C LYS A 48 10.27 7.37 -17.45
N THR A 49 9.85 7.55 -18.71
CA THR A 49 10.66 8.18 -19.75
C THR A 49 9.81 9.20 -20.51
N ALA A 50 10.20 10.47 -20.44
CA ALA A 50 9.48 11.55 -21.11
C ALA A 50 10.04 11.81 -22.51
N TYR A 51 9.16 11.96 -23.51
CA TYR A 51 9.50 12.38 -24.87
C TYR A 51 8.51 13.44 -25.36
N TYR A 52 8.68 14.67 -24.86
CA TYR A 52 7.72 15.75 -25.03
C TYR A 52 7.28 15.97 -26.49
N GLY A 53 5.97 16.05 -26.71
CA GLY A 53 5.38 16.27 -28.03
C GLY A 53 5.25 15.04 -28.93
N ALA A 54 5.85 13.90 -28.57
CA ALA A 54 5.70 12.65 -29.32
C ALA A 54 4.30 12.03 -29.13
N SER A 55 3.76 11.40 -30.19
CA SER A 55 2.48 10.69 -30.11
C SER A 55 2.59 9.45 -29.23
N ALA A 56 1.47 8.96 -28.70
CA ALA A 56 1.46 7.73 -27.91
C ALA A 56 2.03 6.52 -28.69
N ALA A 57 1.78 6.46 -30.00
CA ALA A 57 2.30 5.40 -30.86
C ALA A 57 3.83 5.49 -31.05
N ASP A 58 4.37 6.71 -31.21
CA ASP A 58 5.82 6.92 -31.31
C ASP A 58 6.51 6.60 -29.98
N VAL A 59 5.91 7.02 -28.86
CA VAL A 59 6.41 6.68 -27.51
C VAL A 59 6.36 5.17 -27.29
N ALA A 60 5.33 4.48 -27.74
CA ALA A 60 5.25 3.02 -27.66
C ALA A 60 6.39 2.37 -28.44
N GLY A 61 6.54 2.71 -29.73
CA GLY A 61 7.51 2.07 -30.62
C GLY A 61 8.98 2.42 -30.36
N PHE A 62 9.29 3.70 -30.08
CA PHE A 62 10.68 4.18 -29.98
C PHE A 62 11.22 4.26 -28.55
N ILE A 63 10.36 4.25 -27.54
CA ILE A 63 10.76 4.34 -26.13
C ILE A 63 10.36 3.08 -25.37
N THR A 64 9.07 2.76 -25.39
CA THR A 64 8.50 1.75 -24.49
C THR A 64 8.97 0.35 -24.88
N THR A 65 8.77 -0.07 -26.13
CA THR A 65 9.14 -1.42 -26.59
C THR A 65 10.65 -1.72 -26.47
N PRO A 66 11.58 -0.82 -26.84
CA PRO A 66 13.01 -1.06 -26.61
C PRO A 66 13.36 -1.23 -25.14
N LEU A 67 12.75 -0.42 -24.26
CA LEU A 67 12.96 -0.52 -22.81
C LEU A 67 12.36 -1.80 -22.24
N GLU A 68 11.14 -2.17 -22.63
CA GLU A 68 10.49 -3.42 -22.22
C GLU A 68 11.35 -4.64 -22.58
N ASN A 69 11.82 -4.73 -23.83
CA ASN A 69 12.65 -5.84 -24.30
C ASN A 69 13.98 -5.95 -23.53
N ALA A 70 14.52 -4.82 -23.06
CA ALA A 70 15.73 -4.80 -22.24
C ALA A 70 15.42 -5.20 -20.79
N ILE A 71 14.39 -4.61 -20.20
CA ILE A 71 13.97 -4.83 -18.81
C ILE A 71 13.52 -6.28 -18.60
N ALA A 72 12.81 -6.88 -19.57
CA ALA A 72 12.36 -8.27 -19.51
C ALA A 72 13.50 -9.31 -19.40
N GLN A 73 14.75 -8.91 -19.63
CA GLN A 73 15.93 -9.76 -19.46
C GLN A 73 16.54 -9.69 -18.05
N ALA A 74 15.93 -8.91 -17.14
CA ALA A 74 16.35 -8.84 -15.75
C ALA A 74 15.71 -9.96 -14.91
N ASP A 75 16.45 -10.49 -13.94
CA ASP A 75 15.96 -11.47 -13.00
C ASP A 75 15.00 -10.86 -11.95
N GLY A 76 14.10 -11.69 -11.43
CA GLY A 76 13.21 -11.31 -10.33
C GLY A 76 11.91 -10.62 -10.74
N ILE A 77 11.63 -10.47 -12.03
CA ILE A 77 10.36 -9.95 -12.55
C ILE A 77 9.29 -11.05 -12.50
N ASP A 78 8.11 -10.74 -11.94
CA ASP A 78 6.92 -11.59 -12.00
C ASP A 78 6.09 -11.26 -13.25
N ASP A 79 5.69 -10.00 -13.36
CA ASP A 79 5.01 -9.45 -14.53
C ASP A 79 5.44 -8.00 -14.80
N MET A 80 5.19 -7.54 -16.02
CA MET A 80 5.51 -6.20 -16.47
C MET A 80 4.35 -5.66 -17.30
N THR A 81 3.97 -4.43 -17.01
CA THR A 81 2.95 -3.68 -17.75
C THR A 81 3.52 -2.35 -18.21
N SER A 82 3.04 -1.82 -19.31
CA SER A 82 3.44 -0.52 -19.80
C SER A 82 2.25 0.31 -20.27
N SER A 83 2.41 1.62 -20.16
CA SER A 83 1.45 2.60 -20.65
C SER A 83 2.22 3.68 -21.40
N SER A 84 1.83 3.89 -22.66
CA SER A 84 2.35 4.97 -23.50
C SER A 84 1.25 5.99 -23.71
N THR A 85 1.49 7.20 -23.22
CA THR A 85 0.62 8.35 -23.45
C THR A 85 1.40 9.41 -24.22
N THR A 86 0.73 10.48 -24.67
CA THR A 86 1.39 11.57 -25.38
C THR A 86 2.55 12.13 -24.57
N GLY A 87 3.76 11.95 -25.11
CA GLY A 87 5.02 12.39 -24.54
C GLY A 87 5.49 11.72 -23.24
N LEU A 88 4.87 10.63 -22.78
CA LEU A 88 5.30 9.91 -21.58
C LEU A 88 5.12 8.39 -21.72
N SER A 89 6.21 7.66 -21.50
CA SER A 89 6.23 6.21 -21.30
C SER A 89 6.32 5.91 -19.80
N THR A 90 5.46 5.03 -19.30
CA THR A 90 5.53 4.48 -17.94
C THR A 90 5.53 2.95 -18.03
N ILE A 91 6.60 2.32 -17.56
CA ILE A 91 6.72 0.87 -17.45
C ILE A 91 6.69 0.51 -15.95
N THR A 92 5.80 -0.40 -15.59
CA THR A 92 5.62 -0.88 -14.21
C THR A 92 6.04 -2.34 -14.18
N VAL A 93 7.06 -2.64 -13.36
CA VAL A 93 7.64 -3.97 -13.21
C VAL A 93 7.28 -4.49 -11.82
N ASN A 94 6.43 -5.51 -11.75
CA ASN A 94 6.10 -6.19 -10.51
C ASN A 94 7.16 -7.26 -10.24
N LEU A 95 7.79 -7.21 -9.07
CA LEU A 95 8.81 -8.18 -8.70
C LEU A 95 8.18 -9.40 -8.05
N LYS A 96 8.85 -10.55 -8.20
CA LYS A 96 8.48 -11.78 -7.49
C LYS A 96 8.48 -11.53 -5.98
N LEU A 97 7.51 -12.14 -5.29
CA LEU A 97 7.38 -12.05 -3.84
C LEU A 97 8.71 -12.45 -3.16
N ASN A 98 9.19 -11.60 -2.25
CA ASN A 98 10.45 -11.76 -1.51
C ASN A 98 11.72 -11.75 -2.38
N TYR A 99 11.66 -11.14 -3.58
CA TYR A 99 12.85 -10.81 -4.35
C TYR A 99 13.42 -9.46 -3.91
N ASP A 100 14.74 -9.40 -3.77
CA ASP A 100 15.46 -8.19 -3.34
C ASP A 100 15.22 -7.02 -4.31
N PRO A 101 14.57 -5.94 -3.86
CA PRO A 101 14.23 -4.80 -4.71
C PRO A 101 15.44 -4.00 -5.16
N ASP A 102 16.51 -3.92 -4.35
CA ASP A 102 17.73 -3.17 -4.68
C ASP A 102 18.54 -3.92 -5.74
N LYS A 103 18.56 -5.25 -5.65
CA LYS A 103 19.13 -6.11 -6.68
C LYS A 103 18.37 -5.96 -8.00
N ALA A 104 17.04 -6.01 -7.97
CA ALA A 104 16.21 -5.80 -9.16
C ALA A 104 16.45 -4.42 -9.78
N LEU A 105 16.47 -3.36 -8.97
CA LEU A 105 16.72 -1.99 -9.44
C LEU A 105 18.08 -1.88 -10.13
N THR A 106 19.11 -2.47 -9.54
CA THR A 106 20.48 -2.46 -10.10
C THR A 106 20.51 -3.16 -11.45
N GLU A 107 19.86 -4.31 -11.56
CA GLU A 107 19.79 -5.09 -12.79
C GLU A 107 19.00 -4.38 -13.89
N ILE A 108 17.79 -3.90 -13.58
CA ILE A 108 16.95 -3.11 -14.48
C ILE A 108 17.71 -1.87 -14.98
N THR A 109 18.40 -1.15 -14.09
CA THR A 109 19.21 0.03 -14.45
C THR A 109 20.33 -0.34 -15.42
N SER A 110 20.99 -1.47 -15.21
CA SER A 110 22.03 -2.00 -16.10
C SER A 110 21.47 -2.33 -17.49
N LYS A 111 20.32 -3.02 -17.56
CA LYS A 111 19.65 -3.36 -18.83
C LYS A 111 19.21 -2.11 -19.60
N ILE A 112 18.62 -1.12 -18.92
CA ILE A 112 18.23 0.17 -19.53
C ILE A 112 19.45 0.90 -20.08
N SER A 113 20.55 0.91 -19.32
CA SER A 113 21.79 1.58 -19.73
C SER A 113 22.39 0.96 -21.00
N ALA A 114 22.22 -0.35 -21.22
CA ALA A 114 22.70 -1.06 -22.40
C ALA A 114 21.96 -0.66 -23.69
N VAL A 115 20.70 -0.24 -23.61
CA VAL A 115 19.86 0.17 -24.76
C VAL A 115 19.70 1.68 -24.89
N LYS A 116 20.40 2.48 -24.07
CA LYS A 116 20.30 3.95 -24.09
C LYS A 116 20.55 4.56 -25.47
N ASN A 117 21.47 3.99 -26.24
CA ASN A 117 21.81 4.45 -27.60
C ASN A 117 20.74 4.10 -28.67
N GLN A 118 19.73 3.30 -28.33
CA GLN A 118 18.61 2.99 -29.20
C GLN A 118 17.44 3.97 -29.02
N LEU A 119 17.46 4.78 -27.95
CA LEU A 119 16.44 5.80 -27.68
C LEU A 119 16.70 7.05 -28.53
N PRO A 120 15.65 7.75 -28.99
CA PRO A 120 15.77 9.06 -29.63
C PRO A 120 16.59 10.05 -28.80
N PRO A 121 17.51 10.83 -29.40
CA PRO A 121 18.33 11.80 -28.69
C PRO A 121 17.52 12.89 -27.96
N GLU A 122 16.32 13.22 -28.44
CA GLU A 122 15.43 14.21 -27.83
C GLU A 122 14.64 13.68 -26.62
N ALA A 123 14.64 12.37 -26.40
CA ALA A 123 13.98 11.76 -25.24
C ALA A 123 14.77 12.03 -23.95
N GLN A 124 14.05 12.19 -22.85
CA GLN A 124 14.66 12.31 -21.52
C GLN A 124 15.24 10.98 -21.07
N GLN A 125 16.20 11.04 -20.15
CA GLN A 125 16.75 9.82 -19.56
C GLN A 125 15.67 9.14 -18.69
N PRO A 126 15.56 7.79 -18.74
CA PRO A 126 14.62 7.07 -17.90
C PRO A 126 14.90 7.31 -16.42
N THR A 127 13.86 7.62 -15.65
CA THR A 127 13.91 7.72 -14.19
C THR A 127 13.26 6.50 -13.56
N LEU A 128 13.92 5.90 -12.57
CA LEU A 128 13.43 4.71 -11.86
C LEU A 128 13.02 5.07 -10.44
N SER A 129 11.97 4.43 -9.95
CA SER A 129 11.49 4.55 -8.57
C SER A 129 11.03 3.19 -8.07
N ILE A 130 11.30 2.90 -6.79
CA ILE A 130 10.82 1.69 -6.10
C ILE A 130 9.69 2.12 -5.16
N SER A 131 8.60 1.37 -5.18
CA SER A 131 7.51 1.51 -4.22
C SER A 131 6.98 0.13 -3.82
N ILE A 132 6.19 0.08 -2.74
CA ILE A 132 5.38 -1.10 -2.42
C ILE A 132 4.16 -1.09 -3.37
N GLY A 133 3.68 -2.25 -3.80
CA GLY A 133 2.52 -2.40 -4.69
C GLY A 133 1.16 -2.03 -4.06
N GLN A 134 1.05 -0.89 -3.37
CA GLN A 134 -0.18 -0.40 -2.74
C GLN A 134 -0.85 0.69 -3.59
N THR A 135 -2.18 0.83 -3.44
CA THR A 135 -2.97 1.83 -4.17
C THR A 135 -2.90 3.22 -3.52
N ILE A 136 -2.73 3.27 -2.20
CA ILE A 136 -2.65 4.50 -1.41
C ILE A 136 -1.36 4.51 -0.60
N ASP A 137 -0.81 5.70 -0.37
CA ASP A 137 0.37 5.88 0.47
C ASP A 137 0.02 5.66 1.95
N ALA A 138 1.04 5.42 2.78
CA ALA A 138 0.87 5.14 4.20
C ALA A 138 0.25 6.32 4.97
N MET A 139 0.58 7.54 4.55
CA MET A 139 0.08 8.77 5.15
C MET A 139 -0.01 9.86 4.10
N TYR A 140 -1.10 10.63 4.13
CA TYR A 140 -1.25 11.86 3.35
C TYR A 140 -1.26 13.08 4.26
N ILE A 141 -0.41 14.04 3.95
CA ILE A 141 -0.36 15.34 4.61
C ILE A 141 -0.79 16.41 3.61
N GLY A 142 -1.91 17.08 3.89
CA GLY A 142 -2.48 18.12 3.04
C GLY A 142 -2.02 19.50 3.45
N PHE A 143 -1.54 20.27 2.47
CA PHE A 143 -1.13 21.65 2.64
C PHE A 143 -2.01 22.56 1.78
N GLY A 144 -2.63 23.56 2.42
CA GLY A 144 -3.54 24.48 1.75
C GLY A 144 -3.30 25.92 2.18
N SER A 145 -3.67 26.87 1.31
CA SER A 145 -3.65 28.30 1.61
C SER A 145 -4.82 29.00 0.95
N LYS A 146 -5.31 30.07 1.58
CA LYS A 146 -6.27 31.01 0.97
C LYS A 146 -5.60 32.17 0.23
N VAL A 147 -4.29 32.36 0.42
CA VAL A 147 -3.55 33.53 -0.07
C VAL A 147 -2.45 33.14 -1.04
N LEU A 148 -1.77 32.01 -0.80
CA LEU A 148 -0.71 31.50 -1.68
C LEU A 148 -1.31 30.66 -2.82
N ALA A 149 -0.79 30.84 -4.03
CA ALA A 149 -1.09 29.96 -5.15
C ALA A 149 -0.37 28.61 -5.00
N SER A 150 -0.90 27.56 -5.62
CA SER A 150 -0.39 26.18 -5.49
C SER A 150 1.10 26.02 -5.79
N ASN A 151 1.64 26.76 -6.77
CA ASN A 151 3.06 26.70 -7.10
C ASN A 151 3.99 27.26 -6.00
N TYR A 152 3.58 28.32 -5.30
CA TYR A 152 4.30 28.81 -4.12
C TYR A 152 4.24 27.81 -2.97
N ILE A 153 3.11 27.11 -2.81
CA ILE A 153 2.97 26.04 -1.82
C ILE A 153 3.93 24.91 -2.17
N THR A 154 3.87 24.38 -3.40
CA THR A 154 4.74 23.29 -3.88
C THR A 154 6.21 23.63 -3.71
N ASP A 155 6.62 24.85 -4.07
CA ASP A 155 7.99 25.30 -3.88
C ASP A 155 8.37 25.30 -2.39
N TYR A 156 7.62 25.97 -1.51
CA TYR A 156 7.95 25.94 -0.09
C TYR A 156 8.03 24.51 0.48
N LEU A 157 7.12 23.62 0.07
CA LEU A 157 7.11 22.23 0.50
C LEU A 157 8.35 21.48 0.02
N SER A 158 8.72 21.56 -1.26
CA SER A 158 9.91 20.90 -1.80
C SER A 158 11.20 21.45 -1.19
N ARG A 159 11.21 22.73 -0.79
CA ARG A 159 12.37 23.38 -0.19
C ARG A 159 12.58 23.03 1.27
N VAL A 160 11.52 22.95 2.06
CA VAL A 160 11.60 22.95 3.54
C VAL A 160 10.99 21.70 4.17
N VAL A 161 9.84 21.25 3.65
CA VAL A 161 9.05 20.20 4.29
C VAL A 161 9.43 18.81 3.79
N GLN A 162 9.47 18.63 2.47
CA GLN A 162 9.78 17.37 1.82
C GLN A 162 11.14 16.82 2.27
N PRO A 163 12.25 17.60 2.32
CA PRO A 163 13.54 17.06 2.76
C PRO A 163 13.54 16.59 4.21
N LYS A 164 12.77 17.25 5.09
CA LYS A 164 12.65 16.84 6.50
C LYS A 164 11.87 15.55 6.68
N LEU A 165 10.80 15.36 5.88
CA LEU A 165 10.02 14.14 5.88
C LEU A 165 10.80 12.99 5.23
N GLN A 166 11.50 13.25 4.13
CA GLN A 166 12.33 12.29 3.41
C GLN A 166 13.54 11.81 4.23
N ALA A 167 14.05 12.64 5.15
CA ALA A 167 15.17 12.29 6.03
C ALA A 167 14.78 11.38 7.21
N VAL A 168 13.50 11.09 7.40
CA VAL A 168 13.05 10.15 8.42
C VAL A 168 13.42 8.74 8.00
N ASP A 169 14.05 7.99 8.90
CA ASP A 169 14.47 6.62 8.63
C ASP A 169 13.26 5.74 8.25
N GLY A 170 13.41 4.98 7.16
CA GLY A 170 12.36 4.13 6.58
C GLY A 170 11.36 4.83 5.65
N VAL A 171 11.46 6.15 5.42
CA VAL A 171 10.73 6.82 4.33
C VAL A 171 11.44 6.57 3.01
N GLN A 172 10.75 5.92 2.06
CA GLN A 172 11.24 5.72 0.70
C GLN A 172 11.11 6.99 -0.13
N THR A 173 9.91 7.55 -0.16
CA THR A 173 9.59 8.73 -0.95
C THR A 173 8.55 9.56 -0.21
N ALA A 174 8.84 10.84 -0.01
CA ALA A 174 7.85 11.86 0.31
C ALA A 174 7.35 12.47 -1.02
N GLU A 175 6.37 11.83 -1.64
CA GLU A 175 5.86 12.19 -2.96
C GLU A 175 4.95 13.42 -2.90
N LEU A 176 5.20 14.42 -3.74
CA LEU A 176 4.34 15.60 -3.86
C LEU A 176 3.25 15.34 -4.92
N LEU A 177 2.00 15.20 -4.48
CA LEU A 177 0.85 15.02 -5.39
C LEU A 177 0.15 16.35 -5.66
N GLY A 178 -0.21 16.57 -6.92
CA GLY A 178 -0.73 17.86 -7.41
C GLY A 178 0.32 18.98 -7.33
N ALA A 179 1.61 18.60 -7.36
CA ALA A 179 2.72 19.53 -7.41
C ALA A 179 2.65 20.41 -8.65
N GLN A 180 2.79 21.71 -8.46
CA GLN A 180 2.93 22.69 -9.53
C GLN A 180 4.29 23.36 -9.38
N ASN A 181 5.36 22.73 -9.87
CA ASN A 181 6.70 23.26 -9.65
C ASN A 181 6.85 24.59 -10.39
N PHE A 182 7.63 25.52 -9.83
CA PHE A 182 7.93 26.75 -10.55
C PHE A 182 8.62 26.45 -11.88
N ALA A 183 8.15 27.14 -12.91
CA ALA A 183 8.78 27.15 -14.21
C ALA A 183 8.69 28.56 -14.81
N LEU A 184 9.72 28.94 -15.54
CA LEU A 184 9.65 30.13 -16.37
C LEU A 184 8.91 29.78 -17.65
N ARG A 185 7.73 30.39 -17.82
CA ARG A 185 6.87 30.19 -18.98
C ARG A 185 7.07 31.34 -19.95
N ALA A 186 7.54 31.01 -21.15
CA ALA A 186 7.59 31.94 -22.28
C ALA A 186 6.40 31.66 -23.21
N TRP A 187 5.30 32.38 -23.00
CA TRP A 187 4.07 32.21 -23.78
C TRP A 187 4.18 32.92 -25.13
N LEU A 188 4.52 32.19 -26.17
CA LEU A 188 4.80 32.70 -27.51
C LEU A 188 3.54 33.23 -28.20
N ASP A 189 3.67 34.36 -28.91
CA ASP A 189 2.64 34.92 -29.77
C ASP A 189 3.01 34.69 -31.25
N PRO A 190 2.34 33.75 -31.96
CA PRO A 190 2.72 33.38 -33.31
C PRO A 190 2.57 34.54 -34.31
N LYS A 191 1.62 35.45 -34.09
CA LYS A 191 1.43 36.62 -34.97
C LYS A 191 2.59 37.60 -34.84
N LYS A 192 3.05 37.84 -33.60
CA LYS A 192 4.20 38.71 -33.37
C LYS A 192 5.49 38.07 -33.85
N LEU A 193 5.69 36.77 -33.62
CA LEU A 193 6.82 36.03 -34.15
C LEU A 193 6.92 36.21 -35.67
N ALA A 194 5.83 35.97 -36.40
CA ALA A 194 5.77 36.19 -37.84
C ALA A 194 6.07 37.65 -38.24
N ALA A 195 5.49 38.63 -37.54
CA ALA A 195 5.71 40.05 -37.82
C ALA A 195 7.19 40.49 -37.67
N TYR A 196 7.94 39.84 -36.79
CA TYR A 196 9.38 40.07 -36.61
C TYR A 196 10.27 39.11 -37.44
N GLY A 197 9.68 38.27 -38.29
CA GLY A 197 10.37 37.25 -39.07
C GLY A 197 11.14 36.26 -38.19
N LEU A 198 10.48 35.81 -37.12
CA LEU A 198 10.98 34.86 -36.12
C LEU A 198 10.09 33.61 -36.10
N THR A 199 10.71 32.48 -35.81
CA THR A 199 10.02 31.21 -35.53
C THR A 199 10.08 30.88 -34.05
N ALA A 200 9.28 29.89 -33.61
CA ALA A 200 9.41 29.38 -32.25
C ALA A 200 10.76 28.67 -32.01
N ALA A 201 11.32 28.04 -33.03
CA ALA A 201 12.65 27.43 -32.96
C ALA A 201 13.74 28.47 -32.68
N ASP A 202 13.66 29.66 -33.30
CA ASP A 202 14.58 30.77 -33.02
C ASP A 202 14.52 31.20 -31.54
N VAL A 203 13.31 31.25 -30.96
CA VAL A 203 13.14 31.59 -29.54
C VAL A 203 13.71 30.49 -28.63
N SER A 204 13.41 29.22 -28.91
CA SER A 204 13.94 28.09 -28.14
C SER A 204 15.47 28.05 -28.19
N ASN A 205 16.06 28.26 -29.37
CA ASN A 205 17.51 28.35 -29.55
C ASN A 205 18.09 29.56 -28.83
N ALA A 206 17.43 30.72 -28.89
CA ALA A 206 17.88 31.92 -28.17
C ALA A 206 17.85 31.71 -26.65
N LEU A 207 16.80 31.08 -26.12
CA LEU A 207 16.72 30.71 -24.70
C LEU A 207 17.86 29.75 -24.31
N ALA A 208 18.05 28.67 -25.06
CA ALA A 208 19.07 27.66 -24.75
C ALA A 208 20.51 28.19 -24.86
N SER A 209 20.77 29.11 -25.79
CA SER A 209 22.12 29.64 -26.05
C SER A 209 22.50 30.84 -25.18
N ASN A 210 21.54 31.63 -24.72
CA ASN A 210 21.80 32.87 -23.96
C ASN A 210 21.54 32.73 -22.46
N ASP A 211 20.86 31.69 -22.02
CA ASP A 211 20.80 31.30 -20.60
C ASP A 211 21.73 30.11 -20.37
N TYR A 212 23.03 30.43 -20.25
CA TYR A 212 24.11 29.46 -20.26
C TYR A 212 24.93 29.52 -18.97
N ILE A 213 25.12 28.35 -18.34
CA ILE A 213 25.94 28.23 -17.13
C ILE A 213 27.40 28.03 -17.55
N SER A 214 28.26 29.02 -17.29
CA SER A 214 29.68 28.99 -17.65
C SER A 214 30.58 28.69 -16.44
N GLY A 215 31.55 27.79 -16.63
CA GLY A 215 32.59 27.49 -15.65
C GLY A 215 33.92 28.16 -16.03
N LEU A 216 34.24 29.31 -15.44
CA LEU A 216 35.45 30.09 -15.78
C LEU A 216 36.72 29.70 -15.00
N GLY A 217 36.62 28.87 -13.96
CA GLY A 217 37.77 28.40 -13.19
C GLY A 217 38.38 29.49 -12.32
N ASN A 218 39.71 29.64 -12.34
CA ASN A 218 40.44 30.61 -11.54
C ASN A 218 41.64 31.17 -12.29
N THR A 219 42.10 32.35 -11.84
CA THR A 219 43.40 32.92 -12.20
C THR A 219 44.33 32.86 -11.00
N LYS A 220 45.63 32.63 -11.23
CA LYS A 220 46.62 32.40 -10.18
C LYS A 220 47.89 33.21 -10.42
N GLY A 221 48.20 34.10 -9.47
CA GLY A 221 49.52 34.73 -9.33
C GLY A 221 50.44 33.94 -8.39
N GLN A 222 51.60 34.49 -8.04
CA GLN A 222 52.56 33.81 -7.15
C GLN A 222 52.06 33.63 -5.70
N MET A 223 51.25 34.57 -5.19
CA MET A 223 50.79 34.59 -3.79
C MET A 223 49.26 34.63 -3.63
N VAL A 224 48.50 34.78 -4.73
CA VAL A 224 47.04 34.94 -4.71
C VAL A 224 46.41 34.15 -5.85
N GLN A 225 45.33 33.44 -5.54
CA GLN A 225 44.46 32.78 -6.50
C GLN A 225 43.06 33.40 -6.37
N ILE A 226 42.44 33.74 -7.51
CA ILE A 226 41.11 34.36 -7.58
C ILE A 226 40.22 33.47 -8.43
N ASN A 227 39.12 33.01 -7.87
CA ASN A 227 38.10 32.27 -8.61
C ASN A 227 37.30 33.23 -9.49
N LEU A 228 37.07 32.86 -10.74
CA LEU A 228 36.32 33.65 -11.70
C LEU A 228 34.92 33.06 -11.85
N THR A 229 33.91 33.91 -11.84
CA THR A 229 32.51 33.55 -12.08
C THR A 229 31.95 34.44 -13.19
N ALA A 230 31.18 33.89 -14.12
CA ALA A 230 30.50 34.66 -15.14
C ALA A 230 29.00 34.71 -14.87
N SER A 231 28.40 35.88 -15.07
CA SER A 231 26.96 36.10 -15.01
C SER A 231 26.32 35.84 -16.39
N THR A 232 26.54 34.65 -16.95
CA THR A 232 26.01 34.25 -18.28
C THR A 232 24.64 33.59 -18.21
N GLY A 233 24.21 33.14 -17.03
CA GLY A 233 22.84 32.66 -16.79
C GLY A 233 21.89 33.81 -16.49
N LEU A 234 20.61 33.59 -16.73
CA LEU A 234 19.54 34.54 -16.40
C LEU A 234 18.89 34.18 -15.07
N HIS A 235 18.73 35.17 -14.19
CA HIS A 235 18.31 34.96 -12.80
C HIS A 235 16.98 35.63 -12.44
N SER A 236 16.47 36.50 -13.31
CA SER A 236 15.26 37.26 -13.04
C SER A 236 14.30 37.27 -14.21
N LEU A 237 13.00 37.38 -13.90
CA LEU A 237 11.98 37.53 -14.93
C LEU A 237 12.23 38.75 -15.83
N GLY A 238 12.85 39.80 -15.29
CA GLY A 238 13.24 41.01 -16.04
C GLY A 238 14.32 40.72 -17.08
N GLU A 239 15.32 39.91 -16.74
CA GLU A 239 16.37 39.47 -17.66
C GLU A 239 15.80 38.62 -18.80
N PHE A 240 14.97 37.63 -18.49
CA PHE A 240 14.29 36.83 -19.52
C PHE A 240 13.43 37.69 -20.45
N ARG A 241 12.67 38.64 -19.92
CA ARG A 241 11.88 39.59 -20.75
C ARG A 241 12.76 40.41 -21.68
N ASN A 242 13.97 40.75 -21.24
CA ASN A 242 14.91 41.58 -21.97
C ASN A 242 15.89 40.78 -22.83
N LEU A 243 15.83 39.45 -22.79
CA LEU A 243 16.62 38.54 -23.61
C LEU A 243 16.48 38.91 -25.08
N ILE A 244 17.60 39.03 -25.78
CA ILE A 244 17.64 39.35 -27.19
C ILE A 244 17.40 38.05 -27.97
N VAL A 245 16.32 38.01 -28.75
CA VAL A 245 16.00 36.87 -29.61
C VAL A 245 16.60 37.06 -30.99
N LYS A 246 16.58 38.30 -31.51
CA LYS A 246 17.13 38.64 -32.83
C LYS A 246 17.58 40.07 -32.89
N GLN A 247 18.61 40.30 -33.68
CA GLN A 247 19.10 41.62 -34.05
C GLN A 247 19.16 41.71 -35.59
N ALA A 248 18.54 42.74 -36.16
CA ALA A 248 18.58 43.00 -37.61
C ALA A 248 18.65 44.51 -37.87
N ASN A 249 19.61 44.96 -38.68
CA ASN A 249 19.78 46.36 -39.07
C ASN A 249 19.82 47.36 -37.89
N GLY A 250 20.41 46.96 -36.76
CA GLY A 250 20.48 47.77 -35.54
C GLY A 250 19.21 47.75 -34.67
N ALA A 251 18.10 47.18 -35.14
CA ALA A 251 16.91 46.93 -34.33
C ALA A 251 17.07 45.62 -33.53
N ILE A 252 16.69 45.66 -32.25
CA ILE A 252 16.78 44.54 -31.32
C ILE A 252 15.36 44.08 -30.99
N VAL A 253 15.07 42.81 -31.24
CA VAL A 253 13.81 42.17 -30.83
C VAL A 253 14.08 41.38 -29.56
N ARG A 254 13.35 41.71 -28.49
CA ARG A 254 13.46 41.07 -27.19
C ARG A 254 12.36 40.03 -27.00
N LEU A 255 12.56 39.10 -26.07
CA LEU A 255 11.59 38.06 -25.79
C LEU A 255 10.22 38.63 -25.38
N LYS A 256 10.18 39.72 -24.61
CA LYS A 256 8.91 40.40 -24.25
C LYS A 256 8.11 40.93 -25.44
N ASP A 257 8.78 41.18 -26.57
CA ASP A 257 8.13 41.72 -27.76
C ASP A 257 7.33 40.64 -28.47
N VAL A 258 7.77 39.37 -28.38
CA VAL A 258 7.17 38.20 -29.06
C VAL A 258 6.51 37.18 -28.14
N ALA A 259 6.72 37.28 -26.82
CA ALA A 259 6.20 36.34 -25.84
C ALA A 259 5.83 37.02 -24.51
N ARG A 260 4.79 36.51 -23.85
CA ARG A 260 4.48 36.87 -22.46
C ARG A 260 5.29 35.98 -21.53
N VAL A 261 6.29 36.57 -20.87
CA VAL A 261 7.15 35.86 -19.92
C VAL A 261 6.61 36.01 -18.50
N SER A 262 6.35 34.88 -17.84
CA SER A 262 5.84 34.81 -16.47
C SER A 262 6.45 33.64 -15.70
N LEU A 263 6.62 33.80 -14.39
CA LEU A 263 6.84 32.67 -13.49
C LEU A 263 5.51 31.95 -13.27
N GLY A 264 5.42 30.71 -13.72
CA GLY A 264 4.22 29.87 -13.66
C GLY A 264 4.54 28.49 -13.12
N SER A 265 3.75 27.50 -13.53
CA SER A 265 3.89 26.09 -13.16
C SER A 265 4.46 25.30 -14.34
N ASP A 266 5.20 24.22 -14.10
CA ASP A 266 5.61 23.30 -15.16
C ASP A 266 4.43 22.47 -15.67
N ASP A 267 3.56 22.02 -14.76
CA ASP A 267 2.31 21.31 -15.05
C ASP A 267 1.05 22.14 -14.75
N TYR A 268 0.04 21.95 -15.60
CA TYR A 268 -1.31 22.53 -15.48
C TYR A 268 -2.42 21.49 -15.71
N GLU A 269 -2.09 20.20 -15.87
CA GLU A 269 -3.04 19.14 -16.21
C GLU A 269 -3.40 18.25 -15.00
N SER A 270 -2.70 18.42 -13.88
CA SER A 270 -3.02 17.80 -12.59
C SER A 270 -3.40 18.80 -11.50
N GLN A 271 -4.26 18.37 -10.57
CA GLN A 271 -4.58 19.12 -9.36
C GLN A 271 -5.00 18.16 -8.24
N VAL A 272 -4.70 18.51 -6.99
CA VAL A 272 -5.31 17.87 -5.83
C VAL A 272 -6.20 18.83 -5.07
N SER A 273 -7.26 18.30 -4.48
CA SER A 273 -8.19 19.04 -3.63
C SER A 273 -8.40 18.30 -2.32
N PHE A 274 -8.55 19.08 -1.25
CA PHE A 274 -8.84 18.65 0.10
C PHE A 274 -10.08 19.39 0.62
N ASP A 275 -11.10 18.65 1.03
CA ASP A 275 -12.37 19.20 1.51
C ASP A 275 -12.93 20.29 0.56
N GLY A 276 -12.88 19.99 -0.75
CA GLY A 276 -13.35 20.87 -1.83
C GLY A 276 -12.45 22.09 -2.14
N LYS A 277 -11.29 22.22 -1.48
CA LYS A 277 -10.34 23.33 -1.67
C LYS A 277 -9.05 22.85 -2.32
N LYS A 278 -8.41 23.68 -3.13
CA LYS A 278 -7.11 23.37 -3.73
C LYS A 278 -6.06 23.16 -2.65
N ALA A 279 -5.28 22.10 -2.79
CA ALA A 279 -4.21 21.75 -1.87
C ALA A 279 -2.98 21.23 -2.64
N VAL A 280 -1.93 20.88 -1.90
CA VAL A 280 -0.83 20.03 -2.34
C VAL A 280 -0.66 18.95 -1.28
N TYR A 281 -0.57 17.69 -1.68
CA TYR A 281 -0.33 16.59 -0.74
C TYR A 281 1.14 16.22 -0.71
N ILE A 282 1.63 15.83 0.46
CA ILE A 282 2.80 14.97 0.59
C ILE A 282 2.30 13.59 1.00
N GLY A 283 2.42 12.63 0.07
CA GLY A 283 2.21 11.21 0.32
C GLY A 283 3.50 10.57 0.84
N ILE A 284 3.40 9.76 1.89
CA ILE A 284 4.54 9.06 2.47
C ILE A 284 4.52 7.61 2.02
N GLN A 285 5.48 7.25 1.16
CA GLN A 285 5.78 5.87 0.81
C GLN A 285 6.82 5.33 1.77
N VAL A 286 6.47 4.25 2.46
CA VAL A 286 7.36 3.52 3.36
C VAL A 286 8.24 2.60 2.53
N ALA A 287 9.52 2.50 2.87
CA ALA A 287 10.43 1.56 2.20
C ALA A 287 9.97 0.12 2.39
N PRO A 288 10.12 -0.77 1.38
CA PRO A 288 9.68 -2.16 1.47
C PRO A 288 10.16 -2.92 2.71
N ALA A 289 11.38 -2.60 3.20
CA ALA A 289 11.98 -3.22 4.38
C ALA A 289 11.66 -2.51 5.72
N ALA A 290 11.01 -1.35 5.69
CA ALA A 290 10.78 -0.52 6.87
C ALA A 290 9.45 -0.83 7.59
N ASN A 291 9.40 -0.57 8.90
CA ASN A 291 8.19 -0.74 9.69
C ASN A 291 7.26 0.48 9.56
N LEU A 292 6.09 0.26 8.96
CA LEU A 292 5.03 1.27 8.82
C LEU A 292 4.72 2.04 10.11
N LEU A 293 4.54 1.34 11.24
CA LEU A 293 4.16 1.95 12.52
C LEU A 293 5.27 2.86 13.06
N ASP A 294 6.52 2.43 12.94
CA ASP A 294 7.68 3.19 13.43
C ASP A 294 7.95 4.43 12.59
N VAL A 295 7.90 4.31 11.26
CA VAL A 295 8.09 5.43 10.33
C VAL A 295 7.05 6.51 10.55
N ILE A 296 5.77 6.13 10.59
CA ILE A 296 4.68 7.08 10.79
C ILE A 296 4.71 7.70 12.19
N LYS A 297 5.11 6.96 13.22
CA LYS A 297 5.32 7.50 14.58
C LYS A 297 6.40 8.58 14.58
N GLN A 298 7.51 8.38 13.87
CA GLN A 298 8.58 9.37 13.74
C GLN A 298 8.11 10.63 13.00
N ILE A 299 7.38 10.46 11.89
CA ILE A 299 6.79 11.59 11.14
C ILE A 299 5.84 12.40 12.02
N ARG A 300 4.96 11.73 12.78
CA ARG A 300 4.04 12.39 13.71
C ARG A 300 4.77 13.17 14.81
N ALA A 301 5.94 12.69 15.24
CA ALA A 301 6.76 13.37 16.26
C ALA A 301 7.39 14.67 15.73
N ILE A 302 7.82 14.71 14.45
CA ILE A 302 8.44 15.91 13.86
C ILE A 302 7.42 16.90 13.27
N PHE A 303 6.22 16.42 12.91
CA PHE A 303 5.20 17.23 12.24
C PHE A 303 4.80 18.51 12.99
N PRO A 304 4.62 18.53 14.32
CA PRO A 304 4.34 19.77 15.06
C PRO A 304 5.44 20.82 14.89
N GLY A 305 6.70 20.41 14.83
CA GLY A 305 7.84 21.30 14.57
C GLY A 305 7.84 21.87 13.16
N ILE A 306 7.40 21.07 12.16
CA ILE A 306 7.19 21.55 10.79
C ILE A 306 6.03 22.55 10.75
N GLN A 307 4.91 22.24 11.41
CA GLN A 307 3.72 23.08 11.44
C GLN A 307 4.01 24.46 12.06
N ALA A 308 4.84 24.52 13.11
CA ALA A 308 5.25 25.77 13.75
C ALA A 308 6.12 26.67 12.86
N GLN A 309 6.76 26.12 11.82
CA GLN A 309 7.65 26.85 10.90
C GLN A 309 6.96 27.27 9.60
N LEU A 310 5.68 26.88 9.40
CA LEU A 310 4.94 27.25 8.21
C LEU A 310 4.73 28.78 8.13
N PRO A 311 4.84 29.38 6.94
CA PRO A 311 4.58 30.80 6.74
C PRO A 311 3.12 31.14 7.02
N GLN A 312 2.85 32.41 7.34
CA GLN A 312 1.49 32.89 7.57
C GLN A 312 0.60 32.61 6.34
N GLY A 313 -0.57 32.02 6.60
CA GLY A 313 -1.54 31.66 5.58
C GLY A 313 -1.36 30.27 4.96
N LEU A 314 -0.29 29.53 5.28
CA LEU A 314 -0.13 28.11 4.91
C LEU A 314 -0.50 27.22 6.10
N THR A 315 -1.42 26.28 5.90
CA THR A 315 -1.83 25.30 6.92
C THR A 315 -1.57 23.89 6.43
N GLY A 316 -1.02 23.04 7.30
CA GLY A 316 -0.79 21.62 7.04
C GLY A 316 -1.56 20.74 8.02
N HIS A 317 -2.19 19.67 7.52
CA HIS A 317 -2.90 18.69 8.34
C HIS A 317 -2.65 17.27 7.84
N ILE A 318 -2.60 16.30 8.75
CA ILE A 318 -2.57 14.87 8.39
C ILE A 318 -4.00 14.48 8.00
N VAL A 319 -4.19 14.18 6.72
CA VAL A 319 -5.49 13.89 6.10
C VAL A 319 -5.87 12.43 6.25
N TYR A 320 -4.88 11.55 6.04
CA TYR A 320 -5.06 10.11 6.11
C TYR A 320 -3.84 9.49 6.77
N ASP A 321 -4.07 8.45 7.58
CA ASP A 321 -3.05 7.74 8.33
C ASP A 321 -3.48 6.28 8.48
N SER A 322 -2.85 5.38 7.71
CA SER A 322 -3.18 3.95 7.72
C SER A 322 -2.87 3.28 9.06
N THR A 323 -1.96 3.85 9.86
CA THR A 323 -1.57 3.27 11.17
C THR A 323 -2.67 3.34 12.21
N LYS A 324 -3.67 4.22 12.03
CA LYS A 324 -4.84 4.27 12.91
C LYS A 324 -5.62 2.96 12.86
N PHE A 325 -5.83 2.41 11.67
CA PHE A 325 -6.45 1.10 11.49
C PHE A 325 -5.59 0.01 12.12
N VAL A 326 -4.32 -0.07 11.74
CA VAL A 326 -3.40 -1.11 12.24
C VAL A 326 -3.35 -1.14 13.76
N ARG A 327 -3.19 0.03 14.40
CA ARG A 327 -3.12 0.12 15.86
C ARG A 327 -4.44 -0.25 16.51
N SER A 328 -5.57 0.23 15.98
CA SER A 328 -6.89 -0.12 16.50
C SER A 328 -7.16 -1.62 16.41
N SER A 329 -6.79 -2.26 15.29
CA SER A 329 -6.96 -3.71 15.10
C SER A 329 -6.08 -4.51 16.08
N ILE A 330 -4.84 -4.08 16.30
CA ILE A 330 -3.96 -4.74 17.29
C ILE A 330 -4.50 -4.57 18.72
N ASP A 331 -4.91 -3.35 19.09
CA ASP A 331 -5.45 -3.06 20.42
C ASP A 331 -6.74 -3.90 20.68
N GLU A 332 -7.61 -4.05 19.67
CA GLU A 332 -8.83 -4.85 19.76
C GLU A 332 -8.54 -6.36 19.87
N VAL A 333 -7.55 -6.88 19.15
CA VAL A 333 -7.15 -8.29 19.28
C VAL A 333 -6.53 -8.55 20.65
N VAL A 334 -5.72 -7.64 21.19
CA VAL A 334 -5.18 -7.75 22.55
C VAL A 334 -6.30 -7.74 23.59
N ARG A 335 -7.30 -6.87 23.42
CA ARG A 335 -8.50 -6.86 24.26
C ARG A 335 -9.25 -8.19 24.17
N THR A 336 -9.47 -8.70 22.96
CA THR A 336 -10.12 -10.00 22.72
C THR A 336 -9.37 -11.15 23.38
N LEU A 337 -8.02 -11.12 23.38
CA LEU A 337 -7.19 -12.10 24.07
C LEU A 337 -7.47 -12.12 25.58
N VAL A 338 -7.56 -10.93 26.21
CA VAL A 338 -7.89 -10.80 27.64
C VAL A 338 -9.31 -11.29 27.92
N GLU A 339 -10.28 -10.92 27.09
CA GLU A 339 -11.67 -11.37 27.21
C GLU A 339 -11.79 -12.90 27.06
N ALA A 340 -11.11 -13.48 26.07
CA ALA A 340 -11.04 -14.93 25.87
C ALA A 340 -10.44 -15.64 27.09
N LEU A 341 -9.34 -15.11 27.66
CA LEU A 341 -8.74 -15.66 28.88
C LEU A 341 -9.71 -15.63 30.07
N VAL A 342 -10.47 -14.53 30.23
CA VAL A 342 -11.51 -14.41 31.28
C VAL A 342 -12.62 -15.43 31.06
N ILE A 343 -13.15 -15.54 29.83
CA ILE A 343 -14.22 -16.50 29.50
C ILE A 343 -13.75 -17.93 29.76
N VAL A 344 -12.56 -18.29 29.30
CA VAL A 344 -11.96 -19.60 29.56
C VAL A 344 -11.81 -19.86 31.04
N THR A 345 -11.34 -18.88 31.82
CA THR A 345 -11.22 -19.01 33.27
C THR A 345 -12.58 -19.26 33.93
N LEU A 346 -13.63 -18.57 33.49
CA LEU A 346 -15.00 -18.76 33.98
C LEU A 346 -15.54 -20.14 33.62
N VAL A 347 -15.29 -20.61 32.40
CA VAL A 347 -15.67 -21.96 31.97
C VAL A 347 -14.96 -23.00 32.82
N VAL A 348 -13.64 -22.92 32.98
CA VAL A 348 -12.86 -23.83 33.82
C VAL A 348 -13.37 -23.84 35.27
N PHE A 349 -13.73 -22.67 35.82
CA PHE A 349 -14.35 -22.58 37.14
C PHE A 349 -15.72 -23.28 37.20
N ALA A 350 -16.54 -23.14 36.16
CA ALA A 350 -17.84 -23.81 36.09
C ALA A 350 -17.75 -25.33 36.02
N PHE A 351 -16.64 -25.90 35.52
CA PHE A 351 -16.40 -27.35 35.49
C PHE A 351 -15.74 -27.86 36.77
N LEU A 352 -14.73 -27.16 37.29
CA LEU A 352 -13.94 -27.64 38.43
C LEU A 352 -14.50 -27.22 39.79
N GLY A 353 -15.34 -26.19 39.86
CA GLY A 353 -16.02 -25.70 41.07
C GLY A 353 -15.13 -25.17 42.22
N SER A 354 -13.80 -25.33 42.13
CA SER A 354 -12.84 -24.90 43.13
C SER A 354 -11.86 -23.86 42.59
N PRO A 355 -11.74 -22.67 43.22
CA PRO A 355 -10.79 -21.63 42.81
C PRO A 355 -9.34 -22.10 42.76
N ARG A 356 -8.97 -23.09 43.60
CA ARG A 356 -7.60 -23.64 43.63
C ARG A 356 -7.28 -24.48 42.40
N SER A 357 -8.26 -25.22 41.90
CA SER A 357 -8.11 -26.03 40.68
C SER A 357 -8.02 -25.14 39.45
N VAL A 358 -8.78 -24.04 39.43
CA VAL A 358 -8.77 -23.04 38.34
C VAL A 358 -7.46 -22.28 38.25
N LEU A 359 -6.78 -22.03 39.38
CA LEU A 359 -5.50 -21.31 39.39
C LEU A 359 -4.43 -21.99 38.52
N ILE A 360 -4.50 -23.31 38.33
CA ILE A 360 -3.50 -24.08 37.58
C ILE A 360 -3.58 -23.73 36.08
N PRO A 361 -4.72 -23.89 35.37
CA PRO A 361 -4.87 -23.37 34.01
C PRO A 361 -4.63 -21.86 33.90
N VAL A 362 -5.12 -21.05 34.84
CA VAL A 362 -4.95 -19.58 34.83
C VAL A 362 -3.49 -19.14 34.80
N VAL A 363 -2.57 -19.93 35.40
CA VAL A 363 -1.13 -19.68 35.33
C VAL A 363 -0.50 -20.33 34.10
N ALA A 364 -0.92 -21.54 33.75
CA ALA A 364 -0.35 -22.28 32.63
C ALA A 364 -0.60 -21.59 31.28
N ILE A 365 -1.81 -21.05 31.04
CA ILE A 365 -2.18 -20.45 29.76
C ILE A 365 -1.32 -19.22 29.44
N PRO A 366 -1.27 -18.17 30.28
CA PRO A 366 -0.46 -16.99 29.97
C PRO A 366 1.02 -17.33 29.87
N LEU A 367 1.52 -18.28 30.67
CA LEU A 367 2.91 -18.72 30.59
C LEU A 367 3.23 -19.35 29.23
N SER A 368 2.35 -20.19 28.70
CA SER A 368 2.53 -20.82 27.39
C SER A 368 2.45 -19.81 26.25
N LEU A 369 1.51 -18.85 26.31
CA LEU A 369 1.42 -17.76 25.33
C LEU A 369 2.68 -16.89 25.36
N VAL A 370 3.17 -16.53 26.56
CA VAL A 370 4.41 -15.77 26.73
C VAL A 370 5.61 -16.55 26.16
N GLY A 371 5.68 -17.86 26.41
CA GLY A 371 6.70 -18.71 25.79
C GLY A 371 6.57 -18.84 24.27
N GLY A 372 5.36 -18.70 23.71
CA GLY A 372 5.12 -18.62 22.26
C GLY A 372 5.89 -17.47 21.63
N PHE A 373 5.91 -16.29 22.26
CA PHE A 373 6.70 -15.14 21.77
C PHE A 373 8.21 -15.43 21.75
N PHE A 374 8.72 -16.26 22.66
CA PHE A 374 10.13 -16.68 22.59
C PHE A 374 10.43 -17.48 21.33
N ILE A 375 9.52 -18.38 20.92
CA ILE A 375 9.65 -19.13 19.66
C ILE A 375 9.56 -18.17 18.46
N MET A 376 8.64 -17.21 18.48
CA MET A 376 8.54 -16.19 17.42
C MET A 376 9.85 -15.41 17.27
N LEU A 377 10.46 -15.00 18.38
CA LEU A 377 11.76 -14.29 18.36
C LEU A 377 12.88 -15.18 17.82
N ALA A 378 12.92 -16.46 18.21
CA ALA A 378 13.91 -17.41 17.72
C ALA A 378 13.81 -17.65 16.20
N LEU A 379 12.61 -17.54 15.64
CA LEU A 379 12.33 -17.68 14.21
C LEU A 379 12.41 -16.36 13.43
N GLY A 380 12.63 -15.22 14.11
CA GLY A 380 12.71 -13.90 13.48
C GLY A 380 11.38 -13.33 13.00
N TYR A 381 10.26 -13.76 13.60
CA TYR A 381 8.91 -13.31 13.25
C TYR A 381 8.54 -11.98 13.90
N SER A 382 7.31 -11.53 13.64
CA SER A 382 6.79 -10.26 14.12
C SER A 382 5.51 -10.44 14.93
N ILE A 383 5.16 -9.44 15.75
CA ILE A 383 3.83 -9.36 16.35
C ILE A 383 2.91 -8.71 15.31
N ASN A 384 2.04 -9.51 14.71
CA ASN A 384 1.07 -9.08 13.69
C ASN A 384 -0.30 -9.71 13.90
N LEU A 385 -1.30 -9.28 13.12
CA LEU A 385 -2.69 -9.73 13.27
C LEU A 385 -2.83 -11.26 13.18
N LEU A 386 -2.06 -11.91 12.30
CA LEU A 386 -2.11 -13.37 12.12
C LEU A 386 -1.46 -14.11 13.29
N THR A 387 -0.31 -13.65 13.77
CA THR A 387 0.33 -14.25 14.96
C THR A 387 -0.48 -14.04 16.23
N LEU A 388 -1.15 -12.89 16.39
CA LEU A 388 -2.07 -12.65 17.50
C LEU A 388 -3.31 -13.55 17.40
N LEU A 389 -3.87 -13.74 16.20
CA LEU A 389 -4.95 -14.70 15.97
C LEU A 389 -4.51 -16.13 16.32
N ALA A 390 -3.28 -16.51 15.94
CA ALA A 390 -2.70 -17.80 16.32
C ALA A 390 -2.64 -17.96 17.85
N LEU A 391 -2.27 -16.91 18.59
CA LEU A 391 -2.27 -16.92 20.05
C LEU A 391 -3.67 -17.01 20.65
N VAL A 392 -4.67 -16.32 20.06
CA VAL A 392 -6.07 -16.43 20.49
C VAL A 392 -6.59 -17.86 20.30
N LEU A 393 -6.32 -18.49 19.15
CA LEU A 393 -6.67 -19.88 18.92
C LEU A 393 -5.90 -20.85 19.82
N ALA A 394 -4.63 -20.53 20.09
CA ALA A 394 -3.80 -21.33 20.98
C ALA A 394 -4.34 -21.35 22.41
N ILE A 395 -5.08 -20.33 22.89
CA ILE A 395 -5.72 -20.37 24.21
C ILE A 395 -6.53 -21.66 24.37
N GLY A 396 -7.42 -21.98 23.41
CA GLY A 396 -8.22 -23.21 23.48
C GLY A 396 -7.37 -24.48 23.52
N LEU A 397 -6.36 -24.57 22.66
CA LEU A 397 -5.47 -25.73 22.58
C LEU A 397 -4.59 -25.91 23.83
N VAL A 398 -4.11 -24.82 24.40
CA VAL A 398 -3.23 -24.82 25.59
C VAL A 398 -4.02 -25.14 26.87
N VAL A 399 -5.25 -24.66 26.94
CA VAL A 399 -6.15 -24.89 28.08
C VAL A 399 -6.39 -26.39 28.27
N ASP A 400 -6.63 -27.12 27.18
CA ASP A 400 -6.96 -28.55 27.21
C ASP A 400 -5.88 -29.37 27.94
N ASP A 401 -4.59 -29.13 27.63
CA ASP A 401 -3.48 -29.83 28.28
C ASP A 401 -3.47 -29.62 29.80
N ALA A 402 -3.71 -28.39 30.25
CA ALA A 402 -3.72 -28.05 31.67
C ALA A 402 -4.97 -28.59 32.39
N ILE A 403 -6.14 -28.52 31.75
CA ILE A 403 -7.40 -29.05 32.30
C ILE A 403 -7.29 -30.57 32.47
N ILE A 404 -6.86 -31.30 31.44
CA ILE A 404 -6.80 -32.78 31.47
C ILE A 404 -5.91 -33.26 32.62
N VAL A 405 -4.79 -32.57 32.88
CA VAL A 405 -3.92 -32.86 34.02
C VAL A 405 -4.65 -32.62 35.34
N VAL A 406 -5.30 -31.47 35.51
CA VAL A 406 -6.00 -31.13 36.75
C VAL A 406 -7.18 -32.08 37.02
N GLU A 407 -7.96 -32.38 35.99
CA GLU A 407 -9.08 -33.32 36.06
C GLU A 407 -8.60 -34.72 36.47
N ASN A 408 -7.54 -35.23 35.83
CA ASN A 408 -7.05 -36.57 36.16
C ASN A 408 -6.45 -36.64 37.58
N VAL A 409 -5.81 -35.58 38.06
CA VAL A 409 -5.37 -35.52 39.46
C VAL A 409 -6.57 -35.49 40.40
N ASN A 410 -7.61 -34.71 40.09
CA ASN A 410 -8.84 -34.66 40.89
C ASN A 410 -9.53 -36.03 40.95
N ARG A 411 -9.59 -36.75 39.82
CA ARG A 411 -10.11 -38.12 39.75
C ARG A 411 -9.38 -39.07 40.72
N HIS A 412 -8.06 -39.00 40.79
CA HIS A 412 -7.28 -39.84 41.72
C HIS A 412 -7.44 -39.41 43.19
N LEU A 413 -7.62 -38.11 43.45
CA LEU A 413 -7.95 -37.59 44.77
C LEU A 413 -9.31 -38.12 45.27
N GLU A 414 -10.31 -38.18 44.39
CA GLU A 414 -11.63 -38.76 44.70
C GLU A 414 -11.56 -40.27 44.98
N MET A 415 -10.61 -40.97 44.36
CA MET A 415 -10.32 -42.39 44.67
C MET A 415 -9.58 -42.57 46.01
N GLY A 416 -9.31 -41.50 46.76
CA GLY A 416 -8.71 -41.54 48.09
C GLY A 416 -7.18 -41.44 48.13
N MET A 417 -6.51 -41.16 47.00
CA MET A 417 -5.05 -40.96 46.98
C MET A 417 -4.65 -39.62 47.61
N LYS A 418 -3.42 -39.55 48.13
CA LYS A 418 -2.85 -38.28 48.61
C LYS A 418 -2.48 -37.38 47.41
N PRO A 419 -2.54 -36.03 47.51
CA PRO A 419 -2.28 -35.11 46.40
C PRO A 419 -0.97 -35.33 45.65
N MET A 420 0.11 -35.66 46.37
CA MET A 420 1.42 -35.95 45.76
C MET A 420 1.42 -37.25 44.95
N GLU A 421 0.78 -38.30 45.48
CA GLU A 421 0.69 -39.61 44.81
C GLU A 421 -0.26 -39.53 43.61
N ALA A 422 -1.40 -38.87 43.78
CA ALA A 422 -2.37 -38.60 42.72
C ALA A 422 -1.74 -37.83 41.55
N ALA A 423 -0.93 -36.80 41.83
CA ALA A 423 -0.22 -36.04 40.80
C ALA A 423 0.80 -36.87 40.03
N ILE A 424 1.55 -37.75 40.71
CA ILE A 424 2.53 -38.62 40.07
C ILE A 424 1.83 -39.64 39.16
N GLU A 425 0.77 -40.28 39.66
CA GLU A 425 0.06 -41.28 38.87
C GLU A 425 -0.63 -40.66 37.67
N ALA A 426 -1.34 -39.55 37.85
CA ALA A 426 -1.98 -38.82 36.76
C ALA A 426 -0.97 -38.34 35.70
N ALA A 427 0.20 -37.83 36.11
CA ALA A 427 1.24 -37.43 35.17
C ALA A 427 1.83 -38.62 34.41
N ARG A 428 1.89 -39.81 35.00
CA ARG A 428 2.39 -41.01 34.34
C ARG A 428 1.43 -41.53 33.28
N GLU A 429 0.12 -41.48 33.56
CA GLU A 429 -0.95 -41.83 32.62
C GLU A 429 -1.01 -40.84 31.45
N LEU A 430 -0.94 -39.54 31.74
CA LEU A 430 -1.17 -38.48 30.75
C LEU A 430 0.05 -38.11 29.91
N ALA A 431 1.26 -38.49 30.34
CA ALA A 431 2.48 -38.11 29.61
C ALA A 431 2.45 -38.51 28.13
N ALA A 432 2.02 -39.74 27.81
CA ALA A 432 1.95 -40.20 26.42
C ALA A 432 0.82 -39.51 25.62
N PRO A 433 -0.43 -39.44 26.13
CA PRO A 433 -1.50 -38.67 25.49
C PRO A 433 -1.12 -37.22 25.16
N ILE A 434 -0.54 -36.48 26.10
CA ILE A 434 -0.16 -35.06 25.89
C ILE A 434 0.88 -34.93 24.76
N ILE A 435 1.90 -35.80 24.75
CA ILE A 435 2.92 -35.79 23.69
C ILE A 435 2.29 -36.14 22.33
N VAL A 436 1.38 -37.11 22.27
CA VAL A 436 0.70 -37.51 21.03
C VAL A 436 -0.21 -36.39 20.53
N MET A 437 -0.98 -35.74 21.39
CA MET A 437 -1.84 -34.60 21.02
C MET A 437 -1.01 -33.45 20.45
N ALA A 438 0.09 -33.09 21.12
CA ALA A 438 1.02 -32.08 20.62
C ALA A 438 1.62 -32.50 19.25
N ALA A 439 2.06 -33.74 19.10
CA ALA A 439 2.62 -34.25 17.84
C ALA A 439 1.61 -34.22 16.69
N VAL A 440 0.33 -34.53 16.95
CA VAL A 440 -0.75 -34.44 15.95
C VAL A 440 -0.96 -32.99 15.51
N LEU A 441 -1.01 -32.04 16.45
CA LEU A 441 -1.14 -30.62 16.12
C LEU A 441 0.05 -30.14 15.29
N VAL A 442 1.28 -30.51 15.68
CA VAL A 442 2.49 -30.21 14.88
C VAL A 442 2.39 -30.81 13.48
N ALA A 443 1.96 -32.06 13.35
CA ALA A 443 1.82 -32.73 12.05
C ALA A 443 0.77 -32.08 11.14
N VAL A 444 -0.26 -31.45 11.70
CA VAL A 444 -1.30 -30.74 10.95
C VAL A 444 -0.84 -29.34 10.50
N TYR A 445 -0.18 -28.58 11.38
CA TYR A 445 0.15 -27.18 11.11
C TYR A 445 1.51 -26.97 10.42
N VAL A 446 2.48 -27.86 10.59
CA VAL A 446 3.79 -27.73 9.93
C VAL A 446 3.69 -27.71 8.39
N PRO A 447 2.87 -28.56 7.73
CA PRO A 447 2.68 -28.49 6.28
C PRO A 447 2.15 -27.12 5.80
N ILE A 448 1.28 -26.48 6.59
CA ILE A 448 0.74 -25.15 6.27
C ILE A 448 1.86 -24.10 6.27
N GLY A 449 2.79 -24.20 7.22
CA GLY A 449 3.95 -23.32 7.30
C GLY A 449 4.98 -23.49 6.17
N PHE A 450 4.87 -24.54 5.33
CA PHE A 450 5.72 -24.74 4.16
C PHE A 450 5.01 -24.40 2.83
N GLN A 451 3.80 -23.86 2.89
CA GLN A 451 3.12 -23.39 1.68
C GLN A 451 3.91 -22.23 1.05
N ALA A 452 3.93 -22.16 -0.29
CA ALA A 452 4.59 -21.10 -1.04
C ALA A 452 3.60 -19.98 -1.46
N GLY A 453 4.14 -18.90 -2.03
CA GLY A 453 3.36 -17.75 -2.52
C GLY A 453 2.81 -16.87 -1.40
N LEU A 454 1.82 -16.03 -1.74
CA LEU A 454 1.24 -15.06 -0.81
C LEU A 454 0.62 -15.75 0.43
N THR A 455 -0.14 -16.83 0.22
CA THR A 455 -0.74 -17.61 1.33
C THR A 455 0.35 -18.16 2.25
N GLY A 456 1.43 -18.70 1.69
CA GLY A 456 2.59 -19.14 2.45
C GLY A 456 3.22 -18.03 3.29
N ALA A 457 3.48 -16.88 2.68
CA ALA A 457 4.11 -15.75 3.36
C ALA A 457 3.24 -15.18 4.49
N LEU A 458 1.91 -15.27 4.37
CA LEU A 458 0.96 -14.86 5.42
C LEU A 458 0.82 -15.91 6.54
N PHE A 459 0.69 -17.19 6.19
CA PHE A 459 0.34 -18.24 7.16
C PHE A 459 1.55 -18.95 7.79
N THR A 460 2.76 -18.75 7.28
CA THR A 460 4.00 -19.30 7.90
C THR A 460 4.15 -18.82 9.35
N GLU A 461 4.10 -17.50 9.59
CA GLU A 461 4.21 -16.96 10.95
C GLU A 461 3.06 -17.44 11.85
N PHE A 462 1.83 -17.54 11.32
CA PHE A 462 0.66 -18.08 12.03
C PHE A 462 0.90 -19.53 12.49
N ALA A 463 1.27 -20.41 11.56
CA ALA A 463 1.37 -21.84 11.81
C ALA A 463 2.47 -22.16 12.82
N PHE A 464 3.66 -21.57 12.65
CA PHE A 464 4.78 -21.81 13.55
C PHE A 464 4.65 -21.11 14.91
N THR A 465 3.91 -20.00 14.99
CA THR A 465 3.53 -19.40 16.29
C THR A 465 2.61 -20.32 17.08
N LEU A 466 1.60 -20.89 16.42
CA LEU A 466 0.68 -21.84 17.05
C LEU A 466 1.42 -23.12 17.48
N VAL A 467 2.22 -23.71 16.59
CA VAL A 467 3.05 -24.89 16.89
C VAL A 467 4.00 -24.63 18.06
N GLY A 468 4.71 -23.48 18.04
CA GLY A 468 5.60 -23.08 19.12
C GLY A 468 4.87 -22.96 20.46
N THR A 469 3.70 -22.33 20.46
CA THR A 469 2.88 -22.13 21.66
C THR A 469 2.36 -23.46 22.22
N VAL A 470 1.92 -24.39 21.36
CA VAL A 470 1.48 -25.74 21.75
C VAL A 470 2.64 -26.57 22.31
N ILE A 471 3.84 -26.47 21.73
CA ILE A 471 5.04 -27.15 22.25
C ILE A 471 5.36 -26.64 23.66
N ILE A 472 5.33 -25.32 23.88
CA ILE A 472 5.54 -24.75 25.22
C ILE A 472 4.43 -25.24 26.17
N SER A 473 3.17 -25.30 25.73
CA SER A 473 2.06 -25.84 26.51
C SER A 473 2.32 -27.26 26.97
N ALA A 474 2.74 -28.16 26.08
CA ALA A 474 3.08 -29.53 26.43
C ALA A 474 4.19 -29.60 27.49
N ILE A 475 5.21 -28.74 27.39
CA ILE A 475 6.26 -28.64 28.43
C ILE A 475 5.65 -28.19 29.76
N VAL A 476 4.83 -27.14 29.77
CA VAL A 476 4.18 -26.61 30.98
C VAL A 476 3.24 -27.65 31.60
N ALA A 477 2.46 -28.37 30.79
CA ALA A 477 1.53 -29.40 31.22
C ALA A 477 2.21 -30.67 31.77
N LEU A 478 3.42 -31.00 31.31
CA LEU A 478 4.20 -32.13 31.82
C LEU A 478 5.09 -31.78 33.02
N THR A 479 5.28 -30.48 33.31
CA THR A 479 6.20 -30.01 34.35
C THR A 479 5.48 -29.23 35.46
N LEU A 480 4.91 -28.08 35.13
CA LEU A 480 4.32 -27.14 36.07
C LEU A 480 2.94 -27.61 36.55
N SER A 481 2.06 -28.02 35.63
CA SER A 481 0.67 -28.38 35.99
C SER A 481 0.59 -29.51 37.02
N PRO A 482 1.29 -30.65 36.87
CA PRO A 482 1.23 -31.73 37.87
C PRO A 482 1.89 -31.34 39.19
N MET A 483 2.95 -30.51 39.14
CA MET A 483 3.61 -29.98 40.34
C MET A 483 2.68 -29.06 41.13
N MET A 484 2.02 -28.11 40.46
CA MET A 484 1.03 -27.23 41.06
C MET A 484 -0.15 -28.04 41.61
N SER A 485 -0.64 -29.03 40.87
CA SER A 485 -1.69 -29.95 41.31
C SER A 485 -1.32 -30.67 42.60
N SER A 486 -0.08 -31.15 42.73
CA SER A 486 0.39 -31.87 43.93
C SER A 486 0.38 -31.02 45.22
N ARG A 487 0.38 -29.69 45.09
CA ARG A 487 0.50 -28.72 46.20
C ARG A 487 -0.79 -27.97 46.47
N LEU A 488 -1.53 -27.61 45.42
CA LEU A 488 -2.70 -26.74 45.48
C LEU A 488 -4.01 -27.53 45.61
N LEU A 489 -4.11 -28.69 44.96
CA LEU A 489 -5.31 -29.51 45.01
C LEU A 489 -5.42 -30.22 46.37
N ARG A 490 -6.65 -30.29 46.87
CA ARG A 490 -7.00 -31.01 48.11
C ARG A 490 -8.13 -31.97 47.79
N ALA A 491 -8.14 -33.12 48.45
CA ALA A 491 -9.27 -34.03 48.37
C ALA A 491 -10.53 -33.33 48.92
N HIS A 492 -11.60 -33.36 48.13
CA HIS A 492 -12.92 -32.88 48.57
C HIS A 492 -13.40 -33.77 49.72
N ARG A 493 -13.62 -33.17 50.89
CA ARG A 493 -14.31 -33.83 52.00
C ARG A 493 -15.76 -33.38 51.95
N HIS A 494 -16.69 -34.29 51.63
CA HIS A 494 -18.14 -34.05 51.61
C HIS A 494 -18.76 -33.56 52.94
N GLU A 495 -17.96 -33.32 53.98
CA GLU A 495 -18.38 -32.92 55.32
C GLU A 495 -18.14 -31.43 55.63
N GLY A 496 -17.61 -30.64 54.68
CA GLY A 496 -17.43 -29.19 54.84
C GLY A 496 -18.65 -28.40 54.38
N GLY A 497 -19.28 -27.61 55.25
CA GLY A 497 -20.38 -26.70 54.90
C GLY A 497 -19.95 -25.44 54.12
N ASN A 498 -18.90 -25.52 53.30
CA ASN A 498 -18.39 -24.38 52.54
C ASN A 498 -19.17 -24.20 51.23
N TRP A 499 -19.27 -22.95 50.75
CA TRP A 499 -19.90 -22.62 49.46
C TRP A 499 -19.33 -23.47 48.30
N GLU A 500 -18.01 -23.69 48.27
CA GLU A 500 -17.31 -24.47 47.24
C GLU A 500 -17.88 -25.88 47.11
N ASP A 501 -18.10 -26.57 48.23
CA ASP A 501 -18.60 -27.95 48.28
C ASP A 501 -20.06 -28.05 47.77
N HIS A 502 -20.87 -27.00 47.97
CA HIS A 502 -22.22 -26.91 47.42
C HIS A 502 -22.25 -26.73 45.90
N ILE A 503 -21.33 -25.92 45.35
CA ILE A 503 -21.20 -25.73 43.89
C ILE A 503 -20.71 -27.02 43.24
N VAL A 504 -19.62 -27.60 43.74
CA VAL A 504 -19.05 -28.84 43.20
C VAL A 504 -20.09 -29.97 43.27
N GLY A 505 -20.76 -30.16 44.41
CA GLY A 505 -21.80 -31.17 44.53
C GLY A 505 -23.05 -30.92 43.68
N PHE A 506 -23.32 -29.68 43.25
CA PHE A 506 -24.36 -29.40 42.25
C PHE A 506 -23.90 -29.79 40.84
N ILE A 507 -22.68 -29.42 40.46
CA ILE A 507 -22.05 -29.76 39.18
C ILE A 507 -21.97 -31.27 39.03
N ASP A 508 -21.45 -31.99 40.02
CA ASP A 508 -21.29 -33.45 39.99
C ASP A 508 -22.63 -34.17 39.78
N ARG A 509 -23.68 -33.76 40.49
CA ARG A 509 -25.02 -34.34 40.32
C ARG A 509 -25.56 -34.14 38.91
N TRP A 510 -25.31 -32.98 38.31
CA TRP A 510 -25.73 -32.68 36.94
C TRP A 510 -24.90 -33.49 35.93
N PHE A 511 -23.57 -33.53 36.10
CA PHE A 511 -22.66 -34.31 35.27
C PHE A 511 -22.92 -35.81 35.36
N ASP A 512 -23.24 -36.35 36.53
CA ASP A 512 -23.61 -37.76 36.68
C ASP A 512 -24.94 -38.09 35.98
N GLY A 513 -25.86 -37.12 35.95
CA GLY A 513 -27.07 -37.21 35.13
C GLY A 513 -26.73 -37.29 33.64
N LEU A 514 -25.90 -36.36 33.16
CA LEU A 514 -25.44 -36.29 31.77
C LEU A 514 -24.64 -37.54 31.37
N ARG A 515 -23.72 -38.00 32.22
CA ARG A 515 -22.89 -39.20 32.03
C ARG A 515 -23.76 -40.44 31.88
N ARG A 516 -24.73 -40.65 32.77
CA ARG A 516 -25.66 -41.79 32.68
C ARG A 516 -26.52 -41.70 31.42
N PHE A 517 -26.97 -40.50 31.04
CA PHE A 517 -27.70 -40.28 29.79
C PHE A 517 -26.85 -40.62 28.56
N TYR A 518 -25.62 -40.10 28.49
CA TYR A 518 -24.66 -40.38 27.44
C TYR A 518 -24.34 -41.87 27.36
N GLN A 519 -24.03 -42.52 28.47
CA GLN A 519 -23.73 -43.96 28.53
C GLN A 519 -24.90 -44.80 28.00
N ARG A 520 -26.14 -44.50 28.40
CA ARG A 520 -27.33 -45.23 27.92
C ARG A 520 -27.51 -45.06 26.41
N ARG A 521 -27.33 -43.84 25.90
CA ARG A 521 -27.44 -43.56 24.46
C ARG A 521 -26.31 -44.19 23.65
N LEU A 522 -25.09 -44.18 24.18
CA LEU A 522 -23.94 -44.81 23.54
C LEU A 522 -24.12 -46.32 23.42
N HIS A 523 -24.55 -47.02 24.48
CA HIS A 523 -24.82 -48.46 24.41
C HIS A 523 -25.92 -48.76 23.39
N ALA A 524 -27.05 -48.06 23.46
CA ALA A 524 -28.14 -48.21 22.50
C ALA A 524 -27.71 -47.91 21.05
N SER A 525 -26.76 -46.99 20.85
CA SER A 525 -26.19 -46.66 19.54
C SER A 525 -25.25 -47.75 19.03
N LEU A 526 -24.44 -48.34 19.90
CA LEU A 526 -23.51 -49.42 19.55
C LEU A 526 -24.23 -50.73 19.26
N ASP A 527 -25.43 -50.94 19.81
CA ASP A 527 -26.27 -52.10 19.48
C ASP A 527 -26.78 -52.07 18.02
N TYR A 528 -26.80 -50.89 17.38
CA TYR A 528 -27.27 -50.69 16.01
C TYR A 528 -26.21 -50.02 15.11
N VAL A 529 -25.01 -50.60 15.05
CA VAL A 529 -23.88 -50.14 14.20
C VAL A 529 -24.27 -49.82 12.75
N PRO A 530 -25.13 -50.58 12.04
CA PRO A 530 -25.51 -50.26 10.66
C PRO A 530 -26.21 -48.90 10.53
N VAL A 531 -27.03 -48.51 11.51
CA VAL A 531 -27.70 -47.19 11.51
C VAL A 531 -26.67 -46.08 11.67
N LEU A 532 -25.70 -46.27 12.55
CA LEU A 532 -24.61 -45.31 12.75
C LEU A 532 -23.70 -45.21 11.52
N ALA A 533 -23.45 -46.32 10.82
CA ALA A 533 -22.70 -46.33 9.57
C ALA A 533 -23.43 -45.59 8.44
N VAL A 534 -24.75 -45.80 8.30
CA VAL A 534 -25.57 -45.05 7.33
C VAL A 534 -25.58 -43.57 7.68
N PHE A 535 -25.74 -43.22 8.96
CA PHE A 535 -25.69 -41.83 9.40
C PHE A 535 -24.32 -41.19 9.13
N ALA A 536 -23.23 -41.88 9.42
CA ALA A 536 -21.87 -41.43 9.11
C ALA A 536 -21.68 -41.23 7.59
N LEU A 537 -22.20 -42.14 6.77
CA LEU A 537 -22.19 -41.99 5.31
C LEU A 537 -23.00 -40.76 4.87
N CYS A 538 -24.16 -40.50 5.48
CA CYS A 538 -24.94 -39.30 5.22
C CYS A 538 -24.17 -38.03 5.60
N VAL A 539 -23.51 -38.00 6.75
CA VAL A 539 -22.67 -36.87 7.18
C VAL A 539 -21.50 -36.67 6.21
N LEU A 540 -20.76 -37.72 5.88
CA LEU A 540 -19.64 -37.66 4.92
C LEU A 540 -20.11 -37.18 3.53
N THR A 541 -21.27 -37.64 3.09
CA THR A 541 -21.87 -37.22 1.83
C THR A 541 -22.30 -35.75 1.90
N SER A 542 -22.88 -35.30 3.02
CA SER A 542 -23.29 -33.91 3.22
C SER A 542 -22.10 -32.94 3.19
N ILE A 543 -20.92 -33.36 3.67
CA ILE A 543 -19.70 -32.54 3.62
C ILE A 543 -19.35 -32.21 2.17
N TYR A 544 -19.48 -33.14 1.23
CA TYR A 544 -19.24 -32.86 -0.19
C TYR A 544 -20.21 -31.79 -0.74
N PHE A 545 -21.50 -31.90 -0.41
CA PHE A 545 -22.50 -30.90 -0.83
C PHE A 545 -22.27 -29.53 -0.18
N PHE A 546 -21.92 -29.49 1.10
CA PHE A 546 -21.59 -28.22 1.78
C PHE A 546 -20.31 -27.59 1.24
N TYR A 547 -19.27 -28.40 0.98
CA TYR A 547 -18.02 -27.90 0.43
C TYR A 547 -18.19 -27.35 -0.99
N THR A 548 -18.90 -28.08 -1.86
CA THR A 548 -19.15 -27.65 -3.24
C THR A 548 -20.15 -26.49 -3.35
N GLY A 549 -21.06 -26.35 -2.38
CA GLY A 549 -21.99 -25.23 -2.28
C GLY A 549 -21.41 -23.98 -1.60
N SER A 550 -20.28 -24.09 -0.90
CA SER A 550 -19.65 -22.96 -0.22
C SER A 550 -18.94 -22.05 -1.21
N LYS A 551 -19.12 -20.74 -1.04
CA LYS A 551 -18.34 -19.75 -1.78
C LYS A 551 -16.93 -19.68 -1.20
N SER A 552 -15.93 -19.46 -2.05
CA SER A 552 -14.54 -19.23 -1.64
C SER A 552 -14.17 -17.76 -1.79
N GLU A 553 -13.49 -17.22 -0.79
CA GLU A 553 -12.88 -15.89 -0.80
C GLU A 553 -11.51 -15.98 -0.13
N LEU A 554 -10.58 -15.11 -0.52
CA LEU A 554 -9.21 -15.13 0.02
C LEU A 554 -9.15 -14.58 1.45
N ALA A 555 -9.84 -13.45 1.68
CA ALA A 555 -9.99 -12.81 2.98
C ALA A 555 -11.26 -11.95 2.97
N PRO A 556 -11.95 -11.80 4.11
CA PRO A 556 -13.10 -10.92 4.22
C PRO A 556 -12.69 -9.45 4.07
N GLN A 557 -13.60 -8.62 3.56
CA GLN A 557 -13.37 -7.18 3.42
C GLN A 557 -13.36 -6.49 4.79
N GLU A 558 -12.27 -5.79 5.12
CA GLU A 558 -12.13 -5.07 6.38
C GLU A 558 -12.49 -3.58 6.21
N ASP A 559 -13.10 -3.02 7.26
CA ASP A 559 -13.40 -1.60 7.32
C ASP A 559 -12.17 -0.81 7.78
N GLN A 560 -11.34 -0.37 6.82
CA GLN A 560 -10.14 0.42 7.08
C GLN A 560 -10.41 1.92 7.31
N GLY A 561 -11.68 2.33 7.43
CA GLY A 561 -12.06 3.73 7.66
C GLY A 561 -11.88 4.65 6.45
N VAL A 562 -11.82 4.09 5.23
CA VAL A 562 -11.74 4.86 3.99
C VAL A 562 -12.50 4.16 2.87
N VAL A 563 -13.21 4.95 2.06
CA VAL A 563 -13.87 4.51 0.83
C VAL A 563 -13.31 5.31 -0.34
N ILE A 564 -12.90 4.63 -1.40
CA ILE A 564 -12.21 5.22 -2.55
C ILE A 564 -13.13 5.15 -3.77
N ALA A 565 -13.24 6.27 -4.50
CA ALA A 565 -13.86 6.36 -5.81
C ALA A 565 -12.76 6.52 -6.87
N PHE A 566 -12.66 5.57 -7.78
CA PHE A 566 -11.88 5.71 -8.99
C PHE A 566 -12.80 6.10 -10.13
N SER A 567 -12.65 7.31 -10.63
CA SER A 567 -13.46 7.87 -11.70
C SER A 567 -12.64 7.99 -12.98
N THR A 568 -13.13 7.42 -14.07
CA THR A 568 -12.58 7.62 -15.40
C THR A 568 -13.40 8.68 -16.14
N ALA A 569 -12.70 9.66 -16.72
CA ALA A 569 -13.32 10.71 -17.52
C ALA A 569 -13.16 10.40 -19.02
N ALA A 570 -13.85 11.14 -19.88
CA ALA A 570 -13.64 11.05 -21.31
C ALA A 570 -12.17 11.36 -21.68
N PRO A 571 -11.57 10.68 -22.68
CA PRO A 571 -10.14 10.87 -23.01
C PRO A 571 -9.76 12.28 -23.49
N ASP A 572 -10.73 13.07 -23.95
CA ASP A 572 -10.59 14.46 -24.36
C ASP A 572 -10.88 15.47 -23.23
N SER A 573 -11.18 14.98 -22.03
CA SER A 573 -11.61 15.83 -20.91
C SER A 573 -10.49 16.73 -20.40
N THR A 574 -10.75 18.04 -20.43
CA THR A 574 -9.86 19.04 -19.84
C THR A 574 -9.84 18.92 -18.32
N LEU A 575 -8.77 19.39 -17.67
CA LEU A 575 -8.71 19.46 -16.20
C LEU A 575 -9.92 20.22 -15.61
N ARG A 576 -10.39 21.29 -16.26
CA ARG A 576 -11.56 22.06 -15.80
C ARG A 576 -12.84 21.24 -15.82
N GLN A 577 -13.04 20.42 -16.84
CA GLN A 577 -14.19 19.52 -16.94
C GLN A 577 -14.12 18.44 -15.86
N ARG A 578 -12.94 17.81 -15.68
CA ARG A 578 -12.69 16.83 -14.62
C ARG A 578 -13.01 17.42 -13.24
N GLN A 579 -12.51 18.63 -12.94
CA GLN A 579 -12.80 19.34 -11.69
C GLN A 579 -14.28 19.65 -11.46
N MET A 580 -15.02 19.98 -12.52
CA MET A 580 -16.46 20.24 -12.41
C MET A 580 -17.22 19.01 -11.90
N PHE A 581 -16.90 17.83 -12.44
CA PHE A 581 -17.53 16.57 -12.02
C PHE A 581 -16.92 16.01 -10.73
N ALA A 582 -15.61 16.17 -10.51
CA ALA A 582 -14.96 15.83 -9.25
C ALA A 582 -15.58 16.63 -8.09
N HIS A 583 -15.94 17.89 -8.30
CA HIS A 583 -16.64 18.66 -7.26
C HIS A 583 -18.03 18.11 -6.92
N GLN A 584 -18.70 17.39 -7.84
CA GLN A 584 -19.94 16.67 -7.54
C GLN A 584 -19.64 15.44 -6.68
N VAL A 585 -18.61 14.66 -7.05
CA VAL A 585 -18.10 13.53 -6.23
C VAL A 585 -17.79 13.99 -4.80
N TYR A 586 -17.17 15.16 -4.65
CA TYR A 586 -16.90 15.76 -3.34
C TYR A 586 -18.19 16.02 -2.55
N LYS A 587 -19.22 16.59 -3.18
CA LYS A 587 -20.48 16.91 -2.50
C LYS A 587 -21.20 15.67 -2.03
N ASP A 588 -21.21 14.61 -2.84
CA ASP A 588 -21.87 13.36 -2.51
C ASP A 588 -21.16 12.69 -1.32
N PHE A 589 -19.82 12.59 -1.36
CA PHE A 589 -19.06 12.08 -0.22
C PHE A 589 -19.19 12.96 1.03
N ALA A 590 -19.08 14.28 0.91
CA ALA A 590 -19.22 15.20 2.04
C ALA A 590 -20.64 15.26 2.59
N GLY A 591 -21.63 14.74 1.87
CA GLY A 591 -23.02 14.63 2.30
C GLY A 591 -23.23 13.56 3.38
N PHE A 592 -22.32 12.57 3.49
CA PHE A 592 -22.42 11.54 4.52
C PHE A 592 -21.95 12.07 5.89
N PRO A 593 -22.74 11.91 6.96
CA PRO A 593 -22.35 12.36 8.30
C PRO A 593 -21.13 11.62 8.87
N GLU A 594 -20.84 10.41 8.38
CA GLU A 594 -19.67 9.62 8.77
C GLU A 594 -18.37 10.08 8.07
N THR A 595 -18.44 10.99 7.09
CA THR A 595 -17.25 11.46 6.38
C THR A 595 -16.55 12.54 7.17
N ALA A 596 -15.31 12.26 7.60
CA ALA A 596 -14.46 13.24 8.29
C ALA A 596 -13.78 14.18 7.29
N HIS A 597 -13.23 13.62 6.22
CA HIS A 597 -12.52 14.38 5.19
C HIS A 597 -12.70 13.75 3.80
N VAL A 598 -12.60 14.57 2.76
CA VAL A 598 -12.62 14.11 1.37
C VAL A 598 -11.34 14.55 0.68
N PHE A 599 -10.61 13.58 0.12
CA PHE A 599 -9.44 13.84 -0.71
C PHE A 599 -9.80 13.60 -2.18
N GLN A 600 -9.16 14.38 -3.06
CA GLN A 600 -9.32 14.26 -4.51
C GLN A 600 -7.99 14.51 -5.22
N LEU A 601 -7.72 13.72 -6.24
CA LEU A 601 -6.59 13.80 -7.15
C LEU A 601 -7.11 13.71 -8.58
N ASP A 602 -7.01 14.82 -9.30
CA ASP A 602 -7.37 14.92 -10.71
C ASP A 602 -6.09 14.85 -11.56
N VAL A 603 -5.98 13.83 -12.42
CA VAL A 603 -4.86 13.62 -13.36
C VAL A 603 -5.38 13.31 -14.76
N PRO A 604 -4.60 13.50 -15.84
CA PRO A 604 -5.09 13.23 -17.20
C PRO A 604 -5.81 11.88 -17.33
N GLY A 605 -7.05 11.90 -17.83
CA GLY A 605 -7.90 10.73 -18.02
C GLY A 605 -8.57 10.14 -16.77
N GLN A 606 -8.13 10.49 -15.56
CA GLN A 606 -8.59 9.86 -14.31
C GLN A 606 -8.79 10.87 -13.17
N SER A 607 -9.74 10.58 -12.29
CA SER A 607 -9.99 11.32 -11.06
C SER A 607 -10.13 10.32 -9.93
N ILE A 608 -9.28 10.41 -8.91
CA ILE A 608 -9.35 9.57 -7.72
C ILE A 608 -9.91 10.45 -6.60
N GLY A 609 -11.07 10.08 -6.07
CA GLY A 609 -11.65 10.67 -4.87
C GLY A 609 -11.71 9.66 -3.74
N GLY A 610 -11.84 10.12 -2.50
CA GLY A 610 -12.16 9.21 -1.40
C GLY A 610 -12.61 9.93 -0.15
N ALA A 611 -13.44 9.24 0.62
CA ALA A 611 -13.93 9.69 1.91
C ALA A 611 -13.15 8.97 3.01
N VAL A 612 -12.40 9.75 3.81
CA VAL A 612 -11.85 9.29 5.09
C VAL A 612 -12.97 9.40 6.11
N LEU A 613 -13.31 8.28 6.75
CA LEU A 613 -14.44 8.20 7.66
C LEU A 613 -14.03 8.59 9.09
N THR A 614 -15.02 8.96 9.89
CA THR A 614 -14.86 9.14 11.33
C THR A 614 -14.46 7.83 12.01
N PRO A 615 -13.80 7.89 13.19
CA PRO A 615 -13.43 6.68 13.95
C PRO A 615 -14.60 5.72 14.18
N TRP A 616 -14.32 4.41 14.25
CA TRP A 616 -15.34 3.34 14.35
C TRP A 616 -16.31 3.53 15.53
N ASP A 617 -15.85 4.05 16.68
CA ASP A 617 -16.71 4.31 17.84
C ASP A 617 -17.71 5.47 17.66
N ALA A 618 -17.46 6.35 16.69
CA ALA A 618 -18.24 7.57 16.45
C ALA A 618 -19.25 7.42 15.32
N ARG A 619 -19.31 6.25 14.66
CA ARG A 619 -20.21 5.98 13.52
C ARG A 619 -20.96 4.67 13.68
N THR A 620 -22.17 4.63 13.13
CA THR A 620 -23.01 3.43 13.12
C THR A 620 -22.91 2.65 11.82
N ARG A 621 -22.68 3.32 10.69
CA ARG A 621 -22.54 2.68 9.37
C ARG A 621 -21.08 2.36 9.08
N THR A 622 -20.84 1.15 8.61
CA THR A 622 -19.52 0.67 8.22
C THR A 622 -19.17 1.11 6.79
N SER A 623 -17.90 0.98 6.41
CA SER A 623 -17.46 1.19 5.02
C SER A 623 -18.17 0.22 4.05
N ASN A 624 -18.48 -1.00 4.50
CA ASN A 624 -19.25 -1.99 3.74
C ASN A 624 -20.68 -1.52 3.47
N ASP A 625 -21.29 -0.78 4.40
CA ASP A 625 -22.63 -0.20 4.23
C ASP A 625 -22.61 1.04 3.33
N LEU A 626 -21.58 1.88 3.47
CA LEU A 626 -21.45 3.14 2.73
C LEU A 626 -21.01 2.94 1.27
N GLN A 627 -20.17 1.94 0.98
CA GLN A 627 -19.68 1.68 -0.37
C GLN A 627 -20.81 1.55 -1.43
N PRO A 628 -21.82 0.68 -1.26
CA PRO A 628 -22.88 0.54 -2.27
C PRO A 628 -23.76 1.80 -2.38
N ILE A 629 -23.98 2.51 -1.27
CA ILE A 629 -24.73 3.77 -1.26
C ILE A 629 -23.98 4.83 -2.05
N ALA A 630 -22.69 5.01 -1.76
CA ALA A 630 -21.82 5.92 -2.48
C ALA A 630 -21.70 5.54 -3.97
N GLN A 631 -21.61 4.25 -4.29
CA GLN A 631 -21.63 3.79 -5.69
C GLN A 631 -22.92 4.21 -6.41
N GLN A 632 -24.08 4.06 -5.75
CA GLN A 632 -25.36 4.41 -6.34
C GLN A 632 -25.50 5.92 -6.57
N GLU A 633 -25.04 6.75 -5.63
CA GLU A 633 -25.05 8.22 -5.77
C GLU A 633 -24.11 8.68 -6.87
N LEU A 634 -22.86 8.17 -6.89
CA LEU A 634 -21.85 8.56 -7.87
C LEU A 634 -22.15 8.06 -9.29
N ASN A 635 -22.95 7.01 -9.46
CA ASN A 635 -23.46 6.57 -10.76
C ASN A 635 -24.33 7.63 -11.45
N GLY A 636 -24.88 8.61 -10.71
CA GLY A 636 -25.65 9.72 -11.27
C GLY A 636 -24.81 10.79 -11.98
N ILE A 637 -23.48 10.76 -11.84
CA ILE A 637 -22.59 11.78 -12.39
C ILE A 637 -22.31 11.50 -13.87
N ALA A 638 -23.06 12.16 -14.76
CA ALA A 638 -22.99 11.90 -16.21
C ALA A 638 -21.60 12.06 -16.85
N GLY A 639 -20.70 12.87 -16.27
CA GLY A 639 -19.38 13.15 -16.82
C GLY A 639 -18.25 12.22 -16.37
N LEU A 640 -18.52 11.28 -15.46
CA LEU A 640 -17.53 10.38 -14.88
C LEU A 640 -18.08 8.96 -14.79
N GLN A 641 -17.29 7.98 -15.22
CA GLN A 641 -17.57 6.58 -14.93
C GLN A 641 -16.84 6.20 -13.64
N THR A 642 -17.58 6.01 -12.55
CA THR A 642 -16.99 5.87 -11.21
C THR A 642 -17.16 4.46 -10.64
N ALA A 643 -16.08 3.92 -10.08
CA ALA A 643 -16.08 2.70 -9.28
C ALA A 643 -15.73 3.02 -7.84
N VAL A 644 -16.56 2.60 -6.90
CA VAL A 644 -16.36 2.77 -5.47
C VAL A 644 -15.94 1.46 -4.85
N PHE A 645 -14.79 1.46 -4.19
CA PHE A 645 -14.22 0.29 -3.54
C PHE A 645 -13.52 0.68 -2.24
N GLN A 646 -13.25 -0.35 -1.44
CA GLN A 646 -12.47 -0.24 -0.22
C GLN A 646 -11.04 -0.74 -0.49
N PRO A 647 -10.04 -0.29 0.27
CA PRO A 647 -8.70 -0.86 0.18
C PRO A 647 -8.72 -2.37 0.36
N PRO A 648 -7.85 -3.13 -0.31
CA PRO A 648 -7.79 -4.58 -0.16
C PRO A 648 -7.41 -4.98 1.28
N SER A 649 -8.00 -6.07 1.77
CA SER A 649 -7.71 -6.63 3.10
C SER A 649 -6.33 -7.28 3.21
N LEU A 650 -5.66 -7.57 2.10
CA LEU A 650 -4.31 -8.13 2.08
C LEU A 650 -3.38 -7.21 1.27
N PRO A 651 -2.10 -7.09 1.67
CA PRO A 651 -1.14 -6.29 0.95
C PRO A 651 -0.82 -6.90 -0.43
N GLY A 652 -0.45 -6.04 -1.38
CA GLY A 652 0.06 -6.47 -2.69
C GLY A 652 -0.95 -6.49 -3.84
N SER A 653 -2.20 -6.07 -3.61
CA SER A 653 -3.15 -5.81 -4.69
C SER A 653 -3.23 -4.30 -4.97
N ARG A 654 -3.19 -3.92 -6.26
CA ARG A 654 -3.28 -2.53 -6.72
C ARG A 654 -4.43 -2.37 -7.70
N GLY A 655 -5.16 -1.25 -7.60
CA GLY A 655 -6.25 -0.93 -8.52
C GLY A 655 -7.54 -1.67 -8.22
N LEU A 656 -8.31 -1.99 -9.26
CA LEU A 656 -9.58 -2.70 -9.13
C LEU A 656 -9.36 -4.19 -8.79
N PRO A 657 -10.29 -4.84 -8.06
CA PRO A 657 -10.09 -6.21 -7.55
C PRO A 657 -9.85 -7.30 -8.60
N ILE A 658 -10.36 -7.11 -9.83
CA ILE A 658 -10.23 -8.07 -10.93
C ILE A 658 -9.69 -7.31 -12.15
N GLN A 659 -8.61 -7.83 -12.72
CA GLN A 659 -7.95 -7.27 -13.90
C GLN A 659 -7.69 -8.39 -14.91
N PHE A 660 -7.94 -8.10 -16.18
CA PHE A 660 -7.70 -9.03 -17.29
C PHE A 660 -6.89 -8.32 -18.36
N VAL A 661 -5.86 -8.99 -18.88
CA VAL A 661 -5.07 -8.51 -20.00
C VAL A 661 -5.44 -9.31 -21.24
N ILE A 662 -6.02 -8.63 -22.23
CA ILE A 662 -6.28 -9.22 -23.54
C ILE A 662 -5.10 -8.87 -24.44
N GLN A 663 -4.34 -9.88 -24.84
CA GLN A 663 -3.19 -9.73 -25.72
C GLN A 663 -3.55 -10.09 -27.16
N SER A 664 -2.99 -9.36 -28.11
CA SER A 664 -3.12 -9.66 -29.53
C SER A 664 -1.90 -9.14 -30.30
N THR A 665 -1.58 -9.81 -31.40
CA THR A 665 -0.63 -9.31 -32.41
C THR A 665 -1.31 -8.44 -33.47
N ASP A 666 -2.64 -8.38 -33.46
CA ASP A 666 -3.43 -7.54 -34.36
C ASP A 666 -3.40 -6.06 -33.94
N PRO A 667 -3.71 -5.12 -34.85
CA PRO A 667 -3.82 -3.70 -34.52
C PRO A 667 -4.84 -3.42 -33.40
N PHE A 668 -4.57 -2.37 -32.60
CA PHE A 668 -5.42 -1.96 -31.48
C PHE A 668 -6.90 -1.75 -31.84
N SER A 669 -7.22 -1.40 -33.08
CA SER A 669 -8.61 -1.26 -33.54
C SER A 669 -9.38 -2.57 -33.52
N ARG A 670 -8.76 -3.69 -33.89
CA ARG A 670 -9.38 -5.02 -33.78
C ARG A 670 -9.44 -5.49 -32.34
N LEU A 671 -8.39 -5.22 -31.57
CA LEU A 671 -8.35 -5.52 -30.14
C LEU A 671 -9.50 -4.81 -29.40
N ASN A 672 -9.80 -3.56 -29.76
CA ASN A 672 -10.92 -2.82 -29.19
C ASN A 672 -12.26 -3.51 -29.47
N THR A 673 -12.51 -3.97 -30.69
CA THR A 673 -13.73 -4.73 -31.01
C THR A 673 -13.86 -6.01 -30.17
N VAL A 674 -12.75 -6.72 -29.94
CA VAL A 674 -12.73 -7.91 -29.07
C VAL A 674 -13.00 -7.52 -27.62
N ALA A 675 -12.35 -6.47 -27.12
CA ALA A 675 -12.53 -5.96 -25.77
C ALA A 675 -13.97 -5.48 -25.53
N ASP A 676 -14.57 -4.73 -26.46
CA ASP A 676 -15.96 -4.26 -26.37
C ASP A 676 -16.95 -5.43 -26.33
N ASN A 677 -16.77 -6.42 -27.20
CA ASN A 677 -17.60 -7.63 -27.17
C ASN A 677 -17.47 -8.39 -25.85
N PHE A 678 -16.26 -8.48 -25.31
CA PHE A 678 -15.99 -9.06 -24.00
C PHE A 678 -16.68 -8.27 -22.88
N LEU A 679 -16.58 -6.94 -22.88
CA LEU A 679 -17.21 -6.07 -21.87
C LEU A 679 -18.73 -6.14 -21.94
N VAL A 680 -19.33 -6.17 -23.13
CA VAL A 680 -20.78 -6.35 -23.30
C VAL A 680 -21.23 -7.72 -22.77
N ALA A 681 -20.47 -8.78 -23.03
CA ALA A 681 -20.76 -10.11 -22.50
C ALA A 681 -20.62 -10.15 -20.97
N ALA A 682 -19.57 -9.52 -20.42
CA ALA A 682 -19.35 -9.39 -18.98
C ALA A 682 -20.48 -8.60 -18.32
N GLN A 683 -20.94 -7.49 -18.91
CA GLN A 683 -22.04 -6.69 -18.40
C GLN A 683 -23.36 -7.48 -18.40
N LYS A 684 -23.64 -8.24 -19.48
CA LYS A 684 -24.83 -9.10 -19.58
C LYS A 684 -24.85 -10.23 -18.56
N SER A 685 -23.70 -10.66 -18.05
CA SER A 685 -23.63 -11.71 -17.03
C SER A 685 -24.23 -11.27 -15.69
N GLY A 686 -24.32 -9.96 -15.42
CA GLY A 686 -24.76 -9.42 -14.13
C GLY A 686 -23.81 -9.71 -12.96
N MET A 687 -22.62 -10.31 -13.21
CA MET A 687 -21.66 -10.64 -12.16
C MET A 687 -20.75 -9.48 -11.77
N PHE A 688 -20.68 -8.42 -12.58
CA PHE A 688 -19.77 -7.29 -12.39
C PHE A 688 -20.56 -6.00 -12.15
N MET A 689 -20.25 -5.31 -11.06
CA MET A 689 -20.84 -4.00 -10.75
C MET A 689 -20.27 -2.87 -11.61
N PHE A 690 -18.99 -3.00 -11.99
CA PHE A 690 -18.26 -2.00 -12.76
C PHE A 690 -17.31 -2.70 -13.73
N LEU A 691 -17.23 -2.18 -14.95
CA LEU A 691 -16.37 -2.67 -16.01
C LEU A 691 -15.73 -1.48 -16.71
N ASN A 692 -14.43 -1.55 -16.97
CA ASN A 692 -13.68 -0.49 -17.61
C ASN A 692 -12.61 -1.09 -18.52
N SER A 693 -12.39 -0.43 -19.66
CA SER A 693 -11.27 -0.69 -20.57
C SER A 693 -10.23 0.41 -20.42
N ASP A 694 -8.98 0.00 -20.27
CA ASP A 694 -7.85 0.93 -20.33
C ASP A 694 -7.49 1.31 -21.77
N LEU A 695 -7.92 0.53 -22.77
CA LEU A 695 -7.70 0.84 -24.17
C LEU A 695 -8.60 2.00 -24.61
N ARG A 696 -8.00 3.15 -24.91
CA ARG A 696 -8.68 4.36 -25.39
C ARG A 696 -8.27 4.66 -26.83
N ILE A 697 -9.18 4.41 -27.76
CA ILE A 697 -9.01 4.71 -29.20
C ILE A 697 -9.92 5.86 -29.67
N ASP A 698 -10.76 6.37 -28.78
CA ASP A 698 -11.77 7.40 -28.99
C ASP A 698 -11.25 8.82 -28.72
N GLN A 699 -9.97 8.96 -28.35
CA GLN A 699 -9.36 10.27 -28.20
C GLN A 699 -9.24 10.97 -29.57
N PRO A 700 -9.80 12.17 -29.75
CA PRO A 700 -9.67 12.92 -31.00
C PRO A 700 -8.19 13.23 -31.29
N GLN A 701 -7.73 12.82 -32.47
CA GLN A 701 -6.38 13.10 -32.95
C GLN A 701 -6.46 13.83 -34.29
N ALA A 702 -5.54 14.78 -34.48
CA ALA A 702 -5.35 15.46 -35.75
C ALA A 702 -3.91 15.24 -36.21
N THR A 703 -3.75 14.63 -37.38
CA THR A 703 -2.44 14.41 -37.99
C THR A 703 -2.13 15.57 -38.93
N LEU A 704 -1.00 16.22 -38.71
CA LEU A 704 -0.50 17.23 -39.63
C LEU A 704 0.32 16.54 -40.72
N GLU A 705 -0.27 16.39 -41.91
CA GLU A 705 0.43 15.87 -43.07
C GLU A 705 1.24 16.97 -43.74
N ILE A 706 2.56 16.81 -43.76
CA ILE A 706 3.48 17.76 -44.38
C ILE A 706 3.75 17.32 -45.82
N ASP A 707 3.46 18.21 -46.77
CA ASP A 707 3.91 18.03 -48.16
C ASP A 707 5.43 18.21 -48.24
N ARG A 708 6.13 17.08 -48.37
CA ARG A 708 7.59 17.04 -48.40
C ARG A 708 8.16 17.72 -49.63
N ASN A 709 7.48 17.66 -50.77
CA ASN A 709 7.93 18.31 -52.00
C ASN A 709 7.84 19.82 -51.82
N LYS A 710 6.72 20.30 -51.25
CA LYS A 710 6.54 21.73 -51.01
C LYS A 710 7.51 22.27 -49.97
N ALA A 711 7.76 21.53 -48.90
CA ALA A 711 8.77 21.89 -47.91
C ALA A 711 10.17 21.99 -48.54
N ALA A 712 10.55 21.02 -49.38
CA ALA A 712 11.83 21.02 -50.07
C ALA A 712 11.97 22.17 -51.09
N GLU A 713 10.91 22.54 -51.81
CA GLU A 713 10.88 23.73 -52.68
C GLU A 713 11.17 25.03 -51.91
N LEU A 714 10.70 25.11 -50.66
CA LEU A 714 10.95 26.22 -49.74
C LEU A 714 12.31 26.11 -49.01
N GLY A 715 13.10 25.08 -49.32
CA GLY A 715 14.39 24.80 -48.70
C GLY A 715 14.30 24.35 -47.24
N LEU A 716 13.14 23.86 -46.80
CA LEU A 716 12.90 23.39 -45.44
C LEU A 716 13.17 21.88 -45.32
N SER A 717 13.91 21.50 -44.29
CA SER A 717 13.99 20.09 -43.87
C SER A 717 12.79 19.73 -43.00
N MET A 718 12.48 18.43 -42.91
CA MET A 718 11.46 17.94 -41.96
C MET A 718 11.87 18.21 -40.50
N SER A 719 13.17 18.31 -40.23
CA SER A 719 13.70 18.71 -38.92
C SER A 719 13.31 20.15 -38.60
N ASP A 720 13.44 21.08 -39.55
CA ASP A 720 13.08 22.50 -39.33
C ASP A 720 11.60 22.65 -39.01
N VAL A 721 10.75 21.95 -39.77
CA VAL A 721 9.30 21.92 -39.55
C VAL A 721 8.99 21.30 -38.19
N GLY A 722 9.58 20.13 -37.88
CA GLY A 722 9.37 19.41 -36.63
C GLY A 722 9.79 20.22 -35.40
N GLN A 723 10.96 20.84 -35.43
CA GLN A 723 11.46 21.69 -34.33
C GLN A 723 10.61 22.94 -34.13
N ALA A 724 10.20 23.61 -35.20
CA ALA A 724 9.31 24.77 -35.11
C ALA A 724 7.97 24.40 -34.47
N MET A 725 7.37 23.28 -34.88
CA MET A 725 6.09 22.80 -34.35
C MET A 725 6.20 22.31 -32.90
N SER A 726 7.25 21.55 -32.59
CA SER A 726 7.51 21.04 -31.23
C SER A 726 7.75 22.19 -30.25
N ALA A 727 8.53 23.21 -30.63
CA ALA A 727 8.75 24.41 -29.82
C ALA A 727 7.46 25.22 -29.57
N MET A 728 6.46 25.13 -30.46
CA MET A 728 5.18 25.80 -30.27
C MET A 728 4.22 25.03 -29.37
N LEU A 729 4.09 23.71 -29.59
CA LEU A 729 3.02 22.91 -29.00
C LEU A 729 3.50 21.92 -27.93
N GLY A 730 4.72 21.37 -28.08
CA GLY A 730 5.22 20.22 -27.32
C GLY A 730 5.37 20.44 -25.82
N GLY A 731 5.52 21.70 -25.37
CA GLY A 731 5.59 22.04 -23.94
C GLY A 731 6.80 21.48 -23.19
N GLY A 732 7.81 20.99 -23.92
CA GLY A 732 9.09 20.57 -23.36
C GLY A 732 9.91 21.76 -22.86
N TYR A 733 10.78 21.50 -21.89
CA TYR A 733 11.72 22.52 -21.41
C TYR A 733 12.95 22.59 -22.33
N VAL A 734 13.51 23.79 -22.48
CA VAL A 734 14.72 24.02 -23.30
C VAL A 734 16.00 23.96 -22.47
N ASN A 735 15.96 24.51 -21.26
CA ASN A 735 17.05 24.50 -20.29
C ASN A 735 16.48 24.73 -18.87
N TYR A 736 17.40 24.94 -17.93
CA TYR A 736 17.07 25.32 -16.55
C TYR A 736 17.66 26.70 -16.24
N PHE A 737 16.93 27.48 -15.46
CA PHE A 737 17.38 28.77 -14.95
C PHE A 737 17.51 28.74 -13.42
N SER A 738 18.37 29.62 -12.89
CA SER A 738 18.60 29.70 -11.45
C SER A 738 17.82 30.85 -10.83
N LEU A 739 16.94 30.55 -9.86
CA LEU A 739 16.23 31.52 -9.03
C LEU A 739 16.49 31.18 -7.56
N ASP A 740 17.01 32.13 -6.79
CA ASP A 740 17.38 31.92 -5.37
C ASP A 740 18.23 30.65 -5.15
N ASP A 741 19.26 30.47 -5.99
CA ASP A 741 20.19 29.32 -5.99
C ASP A 741 19.55 27.96 -6.30
N ARG A 742 18.35 27.95 -6.90
CA ARG A 742 17.65 26.72 -7.30
C ARG A 742 17.34 26.68 -8.78
N SER A 743 17.41 25.48 -9.33
CA SER A 743 17.18 25.20 -10.74
C SER A 743 15.70 24.97 -11.02
N TYR A 744 15.15 25.74 -11.97
CA TYR A 744 13.76 25.62 -12.43
C TYR A 744 13.72 25.54 -13.96
N LYS A 745 12.70 24.88 -14.50
CA LYS A 745 12.58 24.65 -15.95
C LYS A 745 12.23 25.95 -16.69
N VAL A 746 12.78 26.14 -17.87
CA VAL A 746 12.36 27.17 -18.83
C VAL A 746 11.58 26.48 -19.96
N ILE A 747 10.31 26.86 -20.12
CA ILE A 747 9.39 26.20 -21.04
C ILE A 747 8.81 27.25 -22.00
N PRO A 748 9.26 27.29 -23.27
CA PRO A 748 8.57 28.01 -24.33
C PRO A 748 7.35 27.20 -24.79
N GLN A 749 6.23 27.88 -24.95
CA GLN A 749 5.03 27.29 -25.54
C GLN A 749 4.13 28.39 -26.07
N VAL A 750 3.37 28.13 -27.12
CA VAL A 750 2.36 29.08 -27.59
C VAL A 750 1.29 29.32 -26.52
N ASP A 751 0.88 30.58 -26.38
CA ASP A 751 -0.19 30.97 -25.45
C ASP A 751 -1.49 30.21 -25.78
N GLN A 752 -2.19 29.72 -24.76
CA GLN A 752 -3.38 28.88 -24.89
C GLN A 752 -4.41 29.43 -25.89
N ARG A 753 -4.57 30.77 -25.95
CA ARG A 753 -5.53 31.46 -26.85
C ARG A 753 -5.30 31.18 -28.35
N TYR A 754 -4.10 30.77 -28.73
CA TYR A 754 -3.72 30.48 -30.11
C TYR A 754 -3.66 28.96 -30.41
N ARG A 755 -3.98 28.11 -29.43
CA ARG A 755 -3.97 26.64 -29.55
C ARG A 755 -5.22 25.99 -28.96
N LEU A 756 -6.38 26.63 -29.15
CA LEU A 756 -7.69 26.14 -28.72
C LEU A 756 -8.29 25.10 -29.65
N ASN A 757 -7.93 25.12 -30.94
CA ASN A 757 -8.41 24.16 -31.93
C ASN A 757 -7.37 23.94 -33.04
N VAL A 758 -7.56 22.85 -33.80
CA VAL A 758 -6.63 22.40 -34.85
C VAL A 758 -6.45 23.43 -35.96
N ALA A 759 -7.50 24.16 -36.36
CA ALA A 759 -7.42 25.14 -37.44
C ALA A 759 -6.47 26.30 -37.12
N GLN A 760 -6.22 26.59 -35.83
CA GLN A 760 -5.29 27.66 -35.45
C GLN A 760 -3.83 27.33 -35.78
N ILE A 761 -3.48 26.05 -35.95
CA ILE A 761 -2.14 25.61 -36.35
C ILE A 761 -1.75 26.19 -37.72
N GLY A 762 -2.71 26.39 -38.62
CA GLY A 762 -2.46 27.00 -39.93
C GLY A 762 -2.03 28.48 -39.86
N ASN A 763 -2.12 29.12 -38.68
CA ASN A 763 -1.63 30.49 -38.47
C ASN A 763 -0.19 30.53 -37.92
N TYR A 764 0.49 29.38 -37.86
CA TYR A 764 1.88 29.30 -37.43
C TYR A 764 2.79 29.43 -38.64
N TYR A 765 3.74 30.35 -38.55
CA TYR A 765 4.69 30.64 -39.62
C TYR A 765 6.02 29.95 -39.33
N ILE A 766 6.60 29.38 -40.38
CA ILE A 766 7.94 28.78 -40.39
C ILE A 766 8.74 29.56 -41.43
N LYS A 767 10.00 29.83 -41.12
CA LYS A 767 10.88 30.65 -41.95
C LYS A 767 11.50 29.81 -43.06
N ALA A 768 11.27 30.18 -44.32
CA ALA A 768 11.85 29.51 -45.48
C ALA A 768 13.36 29.79 -45.62
N ALA A 769 14.05 29.02 -46.48
CA ALA A 769 15.50 29.15 -46.66
C ALA A 769 15.93 30.51 -47.24
N ASP A 770 15.06 31.15 -48.03
CA ASP A 770 15.25 32.51 -48.55
C ASP A 770 14.96 33.61 -47.52
N GLY A 771 14.52 33.24 -46.33
CA GLY A 771 14.21 34.13 -45.22
C GLY A 771 12.78 34.67 -45.22
N THR A 772 11.91 34.19 -46.13
CA THR A 772 10.48 34.54 -46.16
C THR A 772 9.63 33.83 -45.12
#